data_AF-A0A0H5BCH4-F1
#
_entry.id   AF-A0A0H5BCH4-F1
#
_cell.length_a   1.000
_cell.length_b   1.000
_cell.length_c   1.000
_cell.angle_alpha   90.00
_cell.angle_beta   90.00
_cell.angle_gamma   90.00
#
_symmetry.space_group_name_H-M   'P 1'
#
loop_
_entity.id
_entity.type
_entity.pdbx_description
1 polymer ?
#
loop_
_entity_poly.entity_id
_entity_poly.type
_entity_poly.pdbx_seq_one_letter_code
_entity_poly.pdbx_strand_id
1 'polypeptide(L)'
;MRPFAFLPCLVALAAPLAAAPAAGGDLAWEVENPFRLFRKPAAFALHERAFAAAKGAGKLPADIVWRTERRLNEPDCADPATPASCEATARARYDASRLGWAAQVVDDTCYDANVRPRRYGQSCERQYSWGSATESYVLPEAHTVQVRLSPARLAEAVSAEANSAGVKGGCTWTWQPRRAGGKVETRRQPCKAPLVVERVPYSRNAADSGVAVSVLLPNGQVLSDPAVVVEDLLIVALGDSFASGEANPDRPVVFGARREMVYDPTLLRDDIAALKKNLAPVEAFGLAVPGGDVDPKALPRRKLPDDDSSVAFKPASPEFATAFERGGARWLSPDCHRSLYGYPMRVGLQLALENRQRSVTLVSLACAGAEVADGLFLPSDAREGFKEPGGAKVPPQLDLLADLMCEGPRASRLTYRLPTYPRGSSEIGVEPVTMRWCPRTAMRRPIDLVLLSIGGDDVGLSSLALYAVTDSAADVAPIAVWVGHELRVPPSVANANLEVLDERLQAVRSALEDGFGVPPGRVLQTQYPPLQYDETGQLCGSPPTLGLDVAPQLAFSPERLREVSGFHARLLQRMTCIASSKGADCPTNLATGAGTGFRLIGDHVGAFARRGLCAREPQRAQLDQTMMAVPRRSLATGEFVPYSPAATLPYGRHWRLFRTPNDAFLTANTHRDNISPFDVLQPAYAALYGGAFHPTAEGHAVMADHVVRHARTVLEERQNEPAGTR
;
A
#
# COMPACT_ATOMS: atom_id res chain seq x y z
N MET A 1 -33.01 -30.67 -44.73
CA MET A 1 -31.99 -31.71 -44.50
C MET A 1 -30.61 -31.05 -44.51
N ARG A 2 -30.04 -30.82 -43.32
CA ARG A 2 -28.62 -30.57 -43.00
C ARG A 2 -28.50 -30.55 -41.45
N PRO A 3 -27.40 -31.02 -40.87
CA PRO A 3 -27.45 -31.75 -39.60
C PRO A 3 -27.23 -30.88 -38.35
N PHE A 4 -27.85 -31.32 -37.26
CA PHE A 4 -27.56 -30.88 -35.89
C PHE A 4 -26.14 -31.28 -35.47
N ALA A 5 -25.33 -30.33 -35.04
CA ALA A 5 -24.08 -30.58 -34.32
C ALA A 5 -24.32 -30.31 -32.82
N PHE A 6 -24.22 -31.38 -32.02
CA PHE A 6 -24.22 -31.33 -30.56
C PHE A 6 -22.93 -30.64 -30.08
N LEU A 7 -23.08 -29.56 -29.31
CA LEU A 7 -22.00 -28.93 -28.56
C LEU A 7 -21.95 -29.57 -27.16
N PRO A 8 -20.80 -30.07 -26.66
CA PRO A 8 -20.75 -30.68 -25.34
C PRO A 8 -20.76 -29.59 -24.26
N CYS A 9 -21.62 -29.79 -23.27
CA CYS A 9 -21.71 -28.99 -22.06
C CYS A 9 -20.43 -29.19 -21.22
N LEU A 10 -19.57 -28.16 -21.17
CA LEU A 10 -18.40 -28.13 -20.28
C LEU A 10 -18.87 -27.91 -18.84
N VAL A 11 -18.95 -29.01 -18.08
CA VAL A 11 -19.12 -28.98 -16.62
C VAL A 11 -17.84 -28.41 -16.01
N ALA A 12 -17.95 -27.25 -15.35
CA ALA A 12 -16.87 -26.65 -14.58
C ALA A 12 -16.51 -27.55 -13.40
N LEU A 13 -15.46 -28.34 -13.54
CA LEU A 13 -14.82 -29.07 -12.44
C LEU A 13 -14.17 -28.05 -11.50
N ALA A 14 -14.71 -27.93 -10.29
CA ALA A 14 -14.05 -27.26 -9.19
C ALA A 14 -12.73 -27.98 -8.89
N ALA A 15 -11.61 -27.39 -9.28
CA ALA A 15 -10.29 -27.90 -8.95
C ALA A 15 -10.03 -27.72 -7.44
N PRO A 16 -9.59 -28.76 -6.71
CA PRO A 16 -9.20 -28.61 -5.31
C PRO A 16 -7.94 -27.74 -5.23
N LEU A 17 -7.93 -26.79 -4.30
CA LEU A 17 -6.72 -26.05 -3.93
C LEU A 17 -5.65 -27.07 -3.49
N ALA A 18 -4.61 -27.24 -4.32
CA ALA A 18 -3.44 -28.02 -3.93
C ALA A 18 -2.64 -27.20 -2.91
N ALA A 19 -2.78 -27.57 -1.63
CA ALA A 19 -1.90 -27.13 -0.58
C ALA A 19 -0.44 -27.47 -0.95
N ALA A 20 0.49 -26.55 -0.67
CA ALA A 20 1.91 -26.84 -0.78
C ALA A 20 2.26 -28.07 0.09
N PRO A 21 3.10 -29.01 -0.39
CA PRO A 21 3.46 -30.17 0.40
C PRO A 21 4.38 -29.70 1.53
N ALA A 22 3.86 -29.69 2.77
CA ALA A 22 4.71 -29.74 3.95
C ALA A 22 5.40 -31.11 3.94
N ALA A 23 6.71 -31.11 4.18
CA ALA A 23 7.53 -32.33 4.22
C ALA A 23 6.98 -33.34 5.24
N GLY A 24 6.75 -34.59 4.80
CA GLY A 24 6.95 -35.81 5.58
C GLY A 24 6.20 -36.05 6.89
N GLY A 25 5.17 -35.26 7.25
CA GLY A 25 4.37 -35.46 8.45
C GLY A 25 3.09 -36.27 8.21
N ASP A 26 2.68 -37.11 9.17
CA ASP A 26 1.39 -37.81 9.14
C ASP A 26 0.20 -36.83 9.30
N LEU A 27 0.43 -35.71 9.98
CA LEU A 27 -0.49 -34.58 10.15
C LEU A 27 0.03 -33.35 9.42
N ALA A 28 -0.88 -32.58 8.83
CA ALA A 28 -0.62 -31.27 8.24
C ALA A 28 -1.53 -30.24 8.91
N TRP A 29 -1.01 -29.04 9.18
CA TRP A 29 -1.79 -27.99 9.82
C TRP A 29 -1.45 -26.61 9.29
N GLU A 30 -2.41 -25.70 9.42
CA GLU A 30 -2.28 -24.31 9.01
C GLU A 30 -3.06 -23.36 9.93
N VAL A 31 -2.59 -22.13 10.01
CA VAL A 31 -3.27 -21.03 10.70
C VAL A 31 -4.46 -20.58 9.86
N GLU A 32 -5.61 -20.42 10.50
CA GLU A 32 -6.77 -19.80 9.88
C GLU A 32 -6.61 -18.27 9.91
N ASN A 33 -6.77 -17.63 8.76
CA ASN A 33 -6.61 -16.18 8.59
C ASN A 33 -5.23 -15.68 9.08
N PRO A 34 -4.12 -16.14 8.46
CA PRO A 34 -2.76 -15.89 8.94
C PRO A 34 -2.28 -14.44 8.81
N PHE A 35 -2.98 -13.58 8.05
CA PHE A 35 -2.64 -12.16 7.97
C PHE A 35 -3.56 -11.35 8.88
N ARG A 36 -3.02 -10.89 10.02
CA ARG A 36 -3.82 -10.36 11.13
C ARG A 36 -4.45 -8.99 10.90
N LEU A 37 -4.13 -8.33 9.78
CA LEU A 37 -4.84 -7.12 9.36
C LEU A 37 -6.29 -7.41 8.96
N PHE A 38 -6.57 -8.54 8.30
CA PHE A 38 -7.90 -8.81 7.75
C PHE A 38 -8.84 -9.39 8.79
N ARG A 39 -10.01 -8.79 9.00
CA ARG A 39 -11.02 -9.29 9.94
C ARG A 39 -11.60 -10.63 9.51
N LYS A 40 -11.67 -10.90 8.21
CA LYS A 40 -12.33 -12.08 7.64
C LYS A 40 -11.36 -12.98 6.88
N PRO A 41 -11.46 -14.32 7.00
CA PRO A 41 -10.60 -15.25 6.26
C PRO A 41 -10.74 -15.12 4.73
N ALA A 42 -11.92 -14.69 4.25
CA ALA A 42 -12.19 -14.50 2.83
C ALA A 42 -11.26 -13.46 2.16
N ALA A 43 -10.84 -12.43 2.89
CA ALA A 43 -9.91 -11.43 2.37
C ALA A 43 -8.53 -12.04 2.11
N PHE A 44 -8.04 -12.89 3.02
CA PHE A 44 -6.78 -13.60 2.80
C PHE A 44 -6.90 -14.67 1.69
N ALA A 45 -8.03 -15.39 1.63
CA ALA A 45 -8.29 -16.42 0.62
C ALA A 45 -8.28 -15.86 -0.82
N LEU A 46 -8.59 -14.58 -1.01
CA LEU A 46 -8.42 -13.89 -2.30
C LEU A 46 -6.97 -13.92 -2.76
N HIS A 47 -6.04 -13.52 -1.89
CA HIS A 47 -4.59 -13.52 -2.18
C HIS A 47 -4.04 -14.93 -2.31
N GLU A 48 -4.50 -15.88 -1.47
CA GLU A 48 -4.09 -17.29 -1.53
C GLU A 48 -4.36 -17.91 -2.91
N ARG A 49 -5.58 -17.73 -3.44
CA ARG A 49 -5.94 -18.26 -4.76
C ARG A 49 -5.07 -17.66 -5.87
N ALA A 50 -4.83 -16.34 -5.83
CA ALA A 50 -4.00 -15.66 -6.80
C ALA A 50 -2.53 -16.12 -6.72
N PHE A 51 -1.99 -16.25 -5.50
CA PHE A 51 -0.64 -16.72 -5.23
C PHE A 51 -0.43 -18.16 -5.71
N ALA A 52 -1.34 -19.07 -5.37
CA ALA A 52 -1.28 -20.46 -5.80
C ALA A 52 -1.28 -20.57 -7.34
N ALA A 53 -2.13 -19.80 -8.00
CA ALA A 53 -2.18 -19.75 -9.46
C ALA A 53 -0.93 -19.09 -10.08
N ALA A 54 -0.35 -18.07 -9.44
CA ALA A 54 0.88 -17.41 -9.88
C ALA A 54 2.11 -18.31 -9.74
N LYS A 55 2.19 -19.07 -8.64
CA LYS A 55 3.29 -20.00 -8.32
C LYS A 55 3.28 -21.22 -9.24
N GLY A 56 2.11 -21.82 -9.48
CA GLY A 56 1.99 -23.10 -10.17
C GLY A 56 2.71 -24.24 -9.42
N ALA A 57 3.15 -25.28 -10.14
CA ALA A 57 3.80 -26.46 -9.56
C ALA A 57 5.33 -26.31 -9.35
N GLY A 58 5.91 -25.16 -9.72
CA GLY A 58 7.37 -24.95 -9.73
C GLY A 58 7.95 -24.42 -8.42
N LYS A 59 9.27 -24.12 -8.47
CA LYS A 59 9.94 -23.32 -7.43
C LYS A 59 9.30 -21.92 -7.36
N LEU A 60 9.34 -21.32 -6.18
CA LEU A 60 8.82 -19.97 -5.96
C LEU A 60 9.55 -18.97 -6.89
N PRO A 61 8.84 -18.30 -7.82
CA PRO A 61 9.44 -17.28 -8.66
C PRO A 61 9.98 -16.09 -7.86
N ALA A 62 11.03 -15.44 -8.34
CA ALA A 62 11.60 -14.25 -7.70
C ALA A 62 10.71 -12.99 -7.83
N ASP A 63 9.77 -13.02 -8.78
CA ASP A 63 8.79 -11.99 -9.13
C ASP A 63 7.36 -12.41 -8.72
N ILE A 64 7.23 -13.25 -7.69
CA ILE A 64 5.95 -13.87 -7.31
C ILE A 64 4.92 -12.86 -6.80
N VAL A 65 5.35 -11.79 -6.11
CA VAL A 65 4.47 -10.74 -5.64
C VAL A 65 3.89 -9.99 -6.82
N TRP A 66 4.72 -9.59 -7.80
CA TRP A 66 4.26 -8.96 -9.03
C TRP A 66 3.31 -9.86 -9.83
N ARG A 67 3.61 -11.15 -10.01
CA ARG A 67 2.70 -12.10 -10.68
C ARG A 67 1.36 -12.25 -9.96
N THR A 68 1.37 -12.22 -8.64
CA THR A 68 0.16 -12.30 -7.82
C THR A 68 -0.66 -11.01 -7.97
N GLU A 69 -0.02 -9.85 -7.92
CA GLU A 69 -0.63 -8.54 -8.13
C GLU A 69 -1.31 -8.44 -9.50
N ARG A 70 -0.60 -8.85 -10.56
CA ARG A 70 -1.11 -8.93 -11.93
C ARG A 70 -2.42 -9.70 -12.01
N ARG A 71 -2.48 -10.88 -11.37
CA ARG A 71 -3.68 -11.73 -11.35
C ARG A 71 -4.83 -11.11 -10.56
N LEU A 72 -4.53 -10.38 -9.48
CA LEU A 72 -5.54 -9.78 -8.60
C LEU A 72 -6.23 -8.58 -9.24
N ASN A 73 -5.52 -7.80 -10.07
CA ASN A 73 -6.07 -6.60 -10.71
C ASN A 73 -6.39 -6.77 -12.21
N GLU A 74 -6.27 -7.97 -12.77
CA GLU A 74 -6.68 -8.21 -14.15
C GLU A 74 -8.19 -7.97 -14.29
N PRO A 75 -8.64 -7.03 -15.14
CA PRO A 75 -10.05 -6.77 -15.31
C PRO A 75 -10.75 -7.95 -16.00
N ASP A 76 -11.99 -8.23 -15.62
CA ASP A 76 -12.78 -9.35 -16.16
C ASP A 76 -13.39 -8.97 -17.52
N CYS A 77 -12.56 -8.95 -18.57
CA CYS A 77 -12.92 -8.71 -19.96
C CYS A 77 -12.20 -9.68 -20.91
N ALA A 78 -12.65 -9.77 -22.17
CA ALA A 78 -12.01 -10.64 -23.16
C ALA A 78 -10.78 -9.97 -23.82
N ASP A 79 -10.82 -8.66 -24.01
CA ASP A 79 -9.75 -7.87 -24.62
C ASP A 79 -9.29 -6.71 -23.72
N PRO A 80 -8.27 -6.94 -22.86
CA PRO A 80 -7.74 -5.91 -21.96
C PRO A 80 -6.78 -4.92 -22.65
N ALA A 81 -6.71 -4.89 -23.99
CA ALA A 81 -5.75 -4.09 -24.73
C ALA A 81 -5.86 -2.58 -24.50
N THR A 82 -7.07 -2.08 -24.27
CA THR A 82 -7.39 -0.67 -24.00
C THR A 82 -8.57 -0.58 -23.03
N PRO A 83 -8.77 0.55 -22.33
CA PRO A 83 -9.99 0.81 -21.56
C PRO A 83 -11.28 0.51 -22.36
N ALA A 84 -11.38 1.04 -23.57
CA ALA A 84 -12.56 0.89 -24.42
C ALA A 84 -12.81 -0.55 -24.89
N SER A 85 -11.77 -1.29 -25.31
CA SER A 85 -11.90 -2.68 -25.72
C SER A 85 -12.29 -3.59 -24.55
N CYS A 86 -11.77 -3.29 -23.36
CA CYS A 86 -12.07 -4.06 -22.15
C CYS A 86 -13.52 -3.84 -21.71
N GLU A 87 -14.00 -2.59 -21.73
CA GLU A 87 -15.42 -2.28 -21.49
C GLU A 87 -16.33 -2.96 -22.52
N ALA A 88 -16.01 -2.86 -23.82
CA ALA A 88 -16.80 -3.46 -24.89
C ALA A 88 -16.86 -5.00 -24.84
N THR A 89 -15.87 -5.63 -24.19
CA THR A 89 -15.79 -7.09 -24.01
C THR A 89 -15.93 -7.51 -22.55
N ALA A 90 -16.55 -6.66 -21.73
CA ALA A 90 -16.78 -6.88 -20.32
C ALA A 90 -17.52 -8.20 -20.04
N ARG A 91 -17.10 -8.88 -18.98
CA ARG A 91 -17.78 -10.06 -18.43
C ARG A 91 -18.46 -9.71 -17.12
N ALA A 92 -19.10 -10.70 -16.50
CA ALA A 92 -19.96 -10.51 -15.34
C ALA A 92 -19.31 -9.80 -14.15
N ARG A 93 -17.98 -9.89 -13.95
CA ARG A 93 -17.29 -9.23 -12.83
C ARG A 93 -16.50 -7.98 -13.23
N TYR A 94 -16.68 -7.47 -14.44
CA TYR A 94 -15.91 -6.32 -14.95
C TYR A 94 -15.97 -5.11 -13.99
N ASP A 95 -17.17 -4.70 -13.57
CA ASP A 95 -17.35 -3.52 -12.71
C ASP A 95 -16.63 -3.62 -11.36
N ALA A 96 -16.59 -4.81 -10.77
CA ALA A 96 -15.87 -5.02 -9.51
C ALA A 96 -14.36 -5.19 -9.73
N SER A 97 -13.95 -5.96 -10.74
CA SER A 97 -12.55 -6.30 -10.99
C SER A 97 -11.72 -5.11 -11.49
N ARG A 98 -12.32 -4.21 -12.29
CA ARG A 98 -11.61 -3.02 -12.82
C ARG A 98 -11.21 -2.01 -11.74
N LEU A 99 -11.87 -2.02 -10.59
CA LEU A 99 -11.57 -1.13 -9.45
C LEU A 99 -10.43 -1.63 -8.58
N GLY A 100 -9.88 -2.81 -8.87
CA GLY A 100 -8.78 -3.41 -8.13
C GLY A 100 -9.21 -4.26 -6.94
N TRP A 101 -8.30 -5.12 -6.47
CA TRP A 101 -8.60 -6.08 -5.41
C TRP A 101 -8.83 -5.42 -4.04
N ALA A 102 -8.17 -4.30 -3.72
CA ALA A 102 -8.27 -3.67 -2.41
C ALA A 102 -9.69 -3.14 -2.12
N ALA A 103 -10.41 -2.76 -3.18
CA ALA A 103 -11.78 -2.27 -3.10
C ALA A 103 -12.73 -3.28 -2.44
N GLN A 104 -12.40 -4.56 -2.55
CA GLN A 104 -13.18 -5.68 -2.01
C GLN A 104 -12.89 -5.97 -0.53
N VAL A 105 -11.78 -5.47 0.02
CA VAL A 105 -11.30 -5.89 1.36
C VAL A 105 -10.99 -4.74 2.32
N VAL A 106 -10.87 -3.50 1.85
CA VAL A 106 -10.49 -2.34 2.68
C VAL A 106 -11.43 -2.07 3.87
N ASP A 107 -12.71 -2.36 3.72
CA ASP A 107 -13.71 -2.19 4.79
C ASP A 107 -13.60 -3.26 5.89
N ASP A 108 -12.90 -4.37 5.64
CA ASP A 108 -12.77 -5.53 6.54
C ASP A 108 -11.36 -5.63 7.14
N THR A 109 -10.78 -4.52 7.58
CA THR A 109 -9.44 -4.44 8.20
C THR A 109 -9.47 -4.04 9.68
N CYS A 110 -8.43 -4.40 10.43
CA CYS A 110 -8.25 -4.00 11.83
C CYS A 110 -7.74 -2.55 12.00
N TYR A 111 -7.68 -1.77 10.91
CA TYR A 111 -7.40 -0.33 10.97
C TYR A 111 -8.71 0.44 11.16
N ASP A 112 -8.73 1.41 12.07
CA ASP A 112 -9.89 2.26 12.31
C ASP A 112 -9.70 3.62 11.63
N ALA A 113 -10.30 3.74 10.44
CA ALA A 113 -10.30 4.96 9.65
C ALA A 113 -11.33 6.01 10.13
N ASN A 114 -12.22 5.64 11.07
CA ASN A 114 -13.35 6.47 11.50
C ASN A 114 -13.07 7.23 12.79
N VAL A 115 -12.14 6.76 13.63
CA VAL A 115 -11.67 7.48 14.81
C VAL A 115 -10.67 8.59 14.47
N ARG A 116 -10.55 9.58 15.36
CA ARG A 116 -9.55 10.66 15.25
C ARG A 116 -8.74 10.73 16.57
N PRO A 117 -7.39 10.64 16.52
CA PRO A 117 -6.59 10.32 15.34
C PRO A 117 -6.88 8.90 14.81
N ARG A 118 -6.77 8.72 13.49
CA ARG A 118 -6.94 7.41 12.83
C ARG A 118 -5.82 6.46 13.27
N ARG A 119 -6.15 5.21 13.58
CA ARG A 119 -5.20 4.30 14.23
C ARG A 119 -5.58 2.82 14.11
N TYR A 120 -4.62 1.95 14.42
CA TYR A 120 -4.93 0.58 14.79
C TYR A 120 -5.57 0.54 16.17
N GLY A 121 -6.63 -0.26 16.33
CA GLY A 121 -7.20 -0.52 17.64
C GLY A 121 -6.26 -1.34 18.52
N GLN A 122 -6.34 -1.16 19.84
CA GLN A 122 -5.65 -2.06 20.79
C GLN A 122 -6.16 -3.50 20.68
N SER A 123 -7.45 -3.63 20.36
CA SER A 123 -8.12 -4.89 20.04
C SER A 123 -8.75 -4.83 18.65
N CYS A 124 -8.95 -6.01 18.07
CA CYS A 124 -9.68 -6.21 16.82
C CYS A 124 -10.59 -7.42 16.94
N GLU A 125 -11.83 -7.29 16.48
CA GLU A 125 -12.74 -8.41 16.30
C GLU A 125 -12.47 -9.09 14.95
N ARG A 126 -12.21 -10.39 14.97
CA ARG A 126 -11.95 -11.22 13.79
C ARG A 126 -12.93 -12.37 13.71
N GLN A 127 -13.29 -12.72 12.48
CA GLN A 127 -14.13 -13.86 12.16
C GLN A 127 -13.26 -15.09 11.87
N TYR A 128 -13.75 -16.23 12.32
CA TYR A 128 -13.16 -17.55 12.13
C TYR A 128 -14.26 -18.56 11.79
N SER A 129 -13.89 -19.76 11.38
CA SER A 129 -14.78 -20.85 11.00
C SER A 129 -15.71 -21.30 12.14
N TRP A 130 -15.33 -21.03 13.39
CA TRP A 130 -16.08 -21.36 14.60
C TRP A 130 -16.85 -20.17 15.20
N GLY A 131 -16.67 -18.93 14.69
CA GLY A 131 -17.34 -17.76 15.26
C GLY A 131 -16.53 -16.47 15.10
N SER A 132 -16.50 -15.64 16.14
CA SER A 132 -15.71 -14.41 16.17
C SER A 132 -15.01 -14.25 17.52
N ALA A 133 -13.84 -13.60 17.50
CA ALA A 133 -13.06 -13.33 18.69
C ALA A 133 -12.53 -11.89 18.68
N THR A 134 -12.67 -11.21 19.81
CA THR A 134 -11.95 -9.96 20.07
C THR A 134 -10.60 -10.29 20.67
N GLU A 135 -9.53 -9.89 19.99
CA GLU A 135 -8.15 -10.18 20.38
C GLU A 135 -7.32 -8.89 20.36
N SER A 136 -6.25 -8.82 21.16
CA SER A 136 -5.31 -7.71 21.04
C SER A 136 -4.65 -7.73 19.66
N TYR A 137 -4.62 -6.58 18.99
CA TYR A 137 -4.09 -6.51 17.63
C TYR A 137 -2.59 -6.83 17.56
N VAL A 138 -1.80 -6.38 18.54
CA VAL A 138 -0.34 -6.63 18.55
C VAL A 138 0.05 -7.89 19.31
N LEU A 139 -0.61 -8.20 20.43
CA LEU A 139 -0.25 -9.34 21.28
C LEU A 139 -1.42 -10.35 21.35
N PRO A 140 -1.55 -11.26 20.36
CA PRO A 140 -2.61 -12.26 20.39
C PRO A 140 -2.42 -13.19 21.59
N GLU A 141 -3.51 -13.68 22.17
CA GLU A 141 -3.44 -14.71 23.22
C GLU A 141 -3.44 -16.13 22.63
N ALA A 142 -3.94 -16.26 21.41
CA ALA A 142 -4.08 -17.54 20.72
C ALA A 142 -4.26 -17.34 19.21
N HIS A 143 -4.11 -18.42 18.46
CA HIS A 143 -4.42 -18.52 17.04
C HIS A 143 -5.39 -19.66 16.78
N THR A 144 -6.23 -19.53 15.75
CA THR A 144 -7.04 -20.65 15.26
C THR A 144 -6.22 -21.46 14.27
N VAL A 145 -6.15 -22.78 14.47
CA VAL A 145 -5.39 -23.71 13.62
C VAL A 145 -6.31 -24.81 13.09
N GLN A 146 -6.16 -25.14 11.81
CA GLN A 146 -6.82 -26.26 11.18
C GLN A 146 -5.82 -27.40 10.98
N VAL A 147 -6.09 -28.56 11.58
CA VAL A 147 -5.28 -29.78 11.49
C VAL A 147 -5.98 -30.80 10.61
N ARG A 148 -5.24 -31.45 9.72
CA ARG A 148 -5.70 -32.44 8.75
C ARG A 148 -4.76 -33.63 8.72
N LEU A 149 -5.29 -34.79 8.32
CA LEU A 149 -4.45 -35.90 7.90
C LEU A 149 -3.71 -35.54 6.61
N SER A 150 -2.47 -36.01 6.46
CA SER A 150 -1.78 -35.92 5.17
C SER A 150 -2.58 -36.67 4.08
N PRO A 151 -2.45 -36.32 2.79
CA PRO A 151 -3.23 -36.97 1.73
C PRO A 151 -3.15 -38.50 1.73
N ALA A 152 -1.97 -39.06 2.05
CA ALA A 152 -1.76 -40.49 2.17
C ALA A 152 -2.54 -41.08 3.35
N ARG A 153 -2.43 -40.48 4.54
CA ARG A 153 -3.15 -40.93 5.75
C ARG A 153 -4.65 -40.75 5.65
N LEU A 154 -5.10 -39.72 4.96
CA LEU A 154 -6.52 -39.50 4.71
C LEU A 154 -7.11 -40.62 3.84
N ALA A 155 -6.41 -41.05 2.78
CA ALA A 155 -6.87 -42.13 1.93
C ALA A 155 -7.00 -43.46 2.70
N GLU A 156 -6.01 -43.77 3.55
CA GLU A 156 -6.03 -44.93 4.46
C GLU A 156 -7.21 -44.85 5.45
N ALA A 157 -7.38 -43.70 6.11
CA ALA A 157 -8.39 -43.49 7.13
C ALA A 157 -9.82 -43.57 6.55
N VAL A 158 -10.06 -42.97 5.37
CA VAL A 158 -11.37 -43.00 4.69
C VAL A 158 -11.71 -44.41 4.23
N SER A 159 -10.72 -45.17 3.74
CA SER A 159 -10.92 -46.57 3.34
C SER A 159 -11.26 -47.44 4.56
N ALA A 160 -10.60 -47.23 5.70
CA ALA A 160 -10.91 -47.91 6.95
C ALA A 160 -12.29 -47.50 7.48
N GLU A 161 -12.65 -46.21 7.41
CA GLU A 161 -13.96 -45.67 7.82
C GLU A 161 -15.12 -46.36 7.07
N ALA A 162 -14.98 -46.55 5.76
CA ALA A 162 -16.00 -47.21 4.92
C ALA A 162 -16.16 -48.72 5.22
N ASN A 163 -15.09 -49.39 5.68
CA ASN A 163 -15.06 -50.84 5.91
C ASN A 163 -15.37 -51.25 7.36
N SER A 164 -15.66 -50.29 8.25
CA SER A 164 -15.87 -50.53 9.68
C SER A 164 -17.31 -51.00 9.97
N ALA A 165 -17.50 -52.30 10.25
CA ALA A 165 -18.81 -52.93 10.47
C ALA A 165 -19.53 -52.59 11.81
N GLY A 166 -19.01 -51.66 12.62
CA GLY A 166 -19.60 -51.30 13.92
C GLY A 166 -19.36 -49.84 14.32
N VAL A 167 -20.45 -49.13 14.63
CA VAL A 167 -20.55 -47.72 15.10
C VAL A 167 -19.71 -46.71 14.31
N LYS A 168 -20.29 -46.23 13.19
CA LYS A 168 -19.97 -44.97 12.47
C LYS A 168 -18.51 -44.51 12.69
N GLY A 169 -17.57 -45.23 12.07
CA GLY A 169 -16.13 -44.97 12.15
C GLY A 169 -15.83 -43.50 11.88
N GLY A 170 -14.92 -42.91 12.64
CA GLY A 170 -14.52 -41.52 12.49
C GLY A 170 -13.24 -41.29 13.27
N CYS A 171 -12.50 -40.25 12.91
CA CYS A 171 -11.26 -39.92 13.57
C CYS A 171 -11.54 -39.30 14.94
N THR A 172 -10.90 -39.83 15.98
CA THR A 172 -10.98 -39.26 17.34
C THR A 172 -9.72 -38.46 17.59
N TRP A 173 -9.87 -37.14 17.55
CA TRP A 173 -8.79 -36.20 17.77
C TRP A 173 -8.68 -35.82 19.24
N THR A 174 -7.47 -35.70 19.75
CA THR A 174 -7.16 -35.22 21.10
C THR A 174 -6.08 -34.15 21.01
N TRP A 175 -6.24 -33.04 21.73
CA TRP A 175 -5.22 -32.00 21.79
C TRP A 175 -5.03 -31.47 23.21
N GLN A 176 -3.81 -31.07 23.51
CA GLN A 176 -3.41 -30.58 24.82
C GLN A 176 -2.54 -29.33 24.67
N PRO A 177 -2.89 -28.20 25.32
CA PRO A 177 -2.02 -27.04 25.42
C PRO A 177 -0.66 -27.39 26.04
N ARG A 178 0.42 -26.81 25.49
CA ARG A 178 1.78 -27.00 26.05
C ARG A 178 1.96 -26.29 27.38
N ARG A 179 1.24 -25.18 27.60
CA ARG A 179 1.18 -24.49 28.88
C ARG A 179 0.66 -25.41 29.99
N ALA A 180 1.37 -25.45 31.11
CA ALA A 180 0.97 -26.24 32.28
C ALA A 180 -0.44 -25.87 32.77
N GLY A 181 -1.23 -26.89 33.13
CA GLY A 181 -2.61 -26.73 33.58
C GLY A 181 -3.64 -26.58 32.45
N GLY A 182 -3.23 -26.64 31.19
CA GLY A 182 -4.15 -26.68 30.04
C GLY A 182 -5.04 -27.92 30.05
N LYS A 183 -6.33 -27.74 29.73
CA LYS A 183 -7.29 -28.83 29.64
C LYS A 183 -7.05 -29.66 28.38
N VAL A 184 -7.03 -30.99 28.53
CA VAL A 184 -7.05 -31.92 27.38
C VAL A 184 -8.46 -31.94 26.81
N GLU A 185 -8.56 -31.79 25.50
CA GLU A 185 -9.83 -31.83 24.77
C GLU A 185 -9.81 -32.97 23.75
N THR A 186 -10.99 -33.54 23.51
CA THR A 186 -11.17 -34.65 22.56
C THR A 186 -12.41 -34.40 21.72
N ARG A 187 -12.32 -34.66 20.41
CA ARG A 187 -13.43 -34.54 19.47
C ARG A 187 -13.41 -35.69 18.47
N ARG A 188 -14.52 -36.40 18.36
CA ARG A 188 -14.72 -37.42 17.31
C ARG A 188 -15.51 -36.82 16.15
N GLN A 189 -14.98 -36.96 14.93
CA GLN A 189 -15.56 -36.39 13.71
C GLN A 189 -15.16 -37.23 12.47
N PRO A 190 -15.81 -37.04 11.30
CA PRO A 190 -15.37 -37.69 10.07
C PRO A 190 -13.90 -37.41 9.76
N CYS A 191 -13.14 -38.40 9.29
CA CYS A 191 -11.70 -38.23 9.06
C CYS A 191 -11.36 -37.20 7.98
N LYS A 192 -12.30 -36.95 7.05
CA LYS A 192 -12.18 -35.92 6.01
C LYS A 192 -12.36 -34.49 6.54
N ALA A 193 -13.02 -34.30 7.68
CA ALA A 193 -13.22 -32.98 8.26
C ALA A 193 -11.94 -32.53 8.98
N PRO A 194 -11.42 -31.32 8.71
CA PRO A 194 -10.30 -30.77 9.49
C PRO A 194 -10.69 -30.60 10.96
N LEU A 195 -9.77 -30.89 11.87
CA LEU A 195 -9.90 -30.47 13.25
C LEU A 195 -9.62 -28.97 13.32
N VAL A 196 -10.58 -28.18 13.78
CA VAL A 196 -10.36 -26.78 14.12
C VAL A 196 -10.03 -26.68 15.60
N VAL A 197 -8.78 -26.33 15.93
CA VAL A 197 -8.38 -25.95 17.27
C VAL A 197 -8.57 -24.45 17.40
N GLU A 198 -9.64 -24.05 18.10
CA GLU A 198 -10.15 -22.67 18.12
C GLU A 198 -9.13 -21.69 18.69
N ARG A 199 -8.44 -22.10 19.77
CA ARG A 199 -7.49 -21.26 20.52
C ARG A 199 -6.20 -22.01 20.84
N VAL A 200 -5.31 -22.16 19.85
CA VAL A 200 -3.92 -22.59 20.08
C VAL A 200 -3.18 -21.47 20.81
N PRO A 201 -2.71 -21.69 22.07
CA PRO A 201 -2.15 -20.60 22.86
C PRO A 201 -0.90 -19.97 22.24
N TYR A 202 -0.81 -18.66 22.33
CA TYR A 202 0.41 -17.89 22.08
C TYR A 202 0.90 -17.25 23.38
N SER A 203 2.20 -17.32 23.61
CA SER A 203 2.88 -16.73 24.74
C SER A 203 4.26 -16.23 24.31
N ARG A 204 4.72 -15.16 24.97
CA ARG A 204 6.10 -14.67 24.85
C ARG A 204 7.13 -15.74 25.22
N ASN A 205 6.75 -16.67 26.08
CA ASN A 205 7.55 -17.86 26.35
C ASN A 205 7.19 -18.97 25.34
N ALA A 206 8.12 -19.29 24.46
CA ALA A 206 7.94 -20.32 23.43
C ALA A 206 7.63 -21.72 24.00
N ALA A 207 8.02 -22.00 25.26
CA ALA A 207 7.67 -23.26 25.93
C ALA A 207 6.18 -23.40 26.23
N ASP A 208 5.48 -22.27 26.45
CA ASP A 208 4.06 -22.23 26.78
C ASP A 208 3.15 -22.10 25.54
N SER A 209 3.75 -21.83 24.37
CA SER A 209 3.01 -21.67 23.11
C SER A 209 2.72 -23.01 22.44
N GLY A 210 1.56 -23.11 21.80
CA GLY A 210 1.16 -24.24 20.99
C GLY A 210 0.42 -25.35 21.73
N VAL A 211 0.12 -26.42 20.97
CA VAL A 211 -0.59 -27.61 21.43
C VAL A 211 0.11 -28.87 20.93
N ALA A 212 0.01 -29.96 21.68
CA ALA A 212 0.25 -31.31 21.17
C ALA A 212 -1.07 -31.88 20.64
N VAL A 213 -1.05 -32.51 19.46
CA VAL A 213 -2.23 -33.07 18.80
C VAL A 213 -2.02 -34.55 18.50
N SER A 214 -3.04 -35.37 18.72
CA SER A 214 -3.08 -36.76 18.28
C SER A 214 -4.43 -37.12 17.68
N VAL A 215 -4.45 -38.14 16.84
CA VAL A 215 -5.66 -38.67 16.22
C VAL A 215 -5.63 -40.19 16.20
N LEU A 216 -6.68 -40.79 16.76
CA LEU A 216 -6.98 -42.22 16.64
C LEU A 216 -7.82 -42.44 15.37
N LEU A 217 -7.25 -43.16 14.41
CA LEU A 217 -7.89 -43.54 13.17
C LEU A 217 -8.86 -44.72 13.36
N PRO A 218 -9.83 -44.92 12.44
CA PRO A 218 -10.76 -46.06 12.51
C PRO A 218 -10.09 -47.44 12.49
N ASN A 219 -8.89 -47.55 11.90
CA ASN A 219 -8.10 -48.78 11.87
C ASN A 219 -7.33 -49.05 13.20
N GLY A 220 -7.50 -48.21 14.22
CA GLY A 220 -6.81 -48.32 15.52
C GLY A 220 -5.43 -47.67 15.57
N GLN A 221 -4.91 -47.17 14.46
CA GLN A 221 -3.63 -46.46 14.41
C GLN A 221 -3.75 -45.08 15.07
N VAL A 222 -2.74 -44.69 15.85
CA VAL A 222 -2.62 -43.35 16.42
C VAL A 222 -1.53 -42.60 15.70
N LEU A 223 -1.85 -41.39 15.23
CA LEU A 223 -0.91 -40.43 14.67
C LEU A 223 -0.81 -39.24 15.62
N SER A 224 0.37 -38.62 15.73
CA SER A 224 0.56 -37.46 16.60
C SER A 224 1.56 -36.45 16.05
N ASP A 225 1.33 -35.19 16.41
CA ASP A 225 2.26 -34.08 16.26
C ASP A 225 2.41 -33.42 17.66
N PRO A 226 3.57 -33.57 18.32
CA PRO A 226 3.78 -33.03 19.66
C PRO A 226 3.98 -31.51 19.68
N ALA A 227 4.10 -30.83 18.54
CA ALA A 227 4.55 -29.45 18.45
C ALA A 227 3.82 -28.64 17.37
N VAL A 228 2.49 -28.48 17.52
CA VAL A 228 1.72 -27.50 16.74
C VAL A 228 1.90 -26.13 17.37
N VAL A 229 2.93 -25.40 16.93
CA VAL A 229 3.31 -24.07 17.43
C VAL A 229 3.30 -23.08 16.27
N VAL A 230 2.45 -22.05 16.37
CA VAL A 230 2.37 -21.00 15.35
C VAL A 230 3.60 -20.10 15.41
N GLU A 231 4.25 -19.89 14.27
CA GLU A 231 5.26 -18.84 14.11
C GLU A 231 4.53 -17.49 14.01
N ASP A 232 4.52 -16.70 15.07
CA ASP A 232 3.87 -15.38 15.03
C ASP A 232 4.88 -14.24 14.87
N LEU A 233 4.68 -13.41 13.85
CA LEU A 233 5.53 -12.28 13.50
C LEU A 233 4.81 -10.93 13.69
N LEU A 234 5.51 -9.95 14.25
CA LEU A 234 5.16 -8.54 14.25
C LEU A 234 6.11 -7.76 13.33
N ILE A 235 5.54 -7.23 12.25
CA ILE A 235 6.22 -6.38 11.29
C ILE A 235 5.68 -4.95 11.45
N VAL A 236 6.59 -3.98 11.49
CA VAL A 236 6.24 -2.56 11.56
C VAL A 236 6.72 -1.86 10.30
N ALA A 237 5.89 -1.02 9.70
CA ALA A 237 6.26 -0.18 8.58
C ALA A 237 6.14 1.30 8.95
N LEU A 238 7.24 2.03 8.82
CA LEU A 238 7.35 3.46 9.06
C LEU A 238 7.86 4.14 7.80
N GLY A 239 7.51 5.41 7.59
CA GLY A 239 8.08 6.16 6.49
C GLY A 239 7.15 7.15 5.82
N ASP A 240 7.55 7.49 4.60
CA ASP A 240 6.96 8.49 3.73
C ASP A 240 5.93 7.90 2.76
N SER A 241 5.65 8.66 1.68
CA SER A 241 4.70 8.32 0.64
C SER A 241 4.98 6.98 -0.06
N PHE A 242 6.24 6.61 -0.25
CA PHE A 242 6.63 5.34 -0.90
C PHE A 242 6.30 4.12 -0.03
N ALA A 243 6.38 4.24 1.29
CA ALA A 243 5.91 3.18 2.19
C ALA A 243 4.39 3.22 2.41
N SER A 244 3.77 4.40 2.34
CA SER A 244 2.32 4.57 2.53
C SER A 244 1.48 3.93 1.41
N GLY A 245 2.03 3.87 0.19
CA GLY A 245 1.29 3.44 -1.00
C GLY A 245 0.52 4.57 -1.68
N GLU A 246 0.98 5.82 -1.53
CA GLU A 246 0.41 7.00 -2.18
C GLU A 246 0.18 6.75 -3.69
N ALA A 247 -0.81 7.42 -4.26
CA ALA A 247 -1.31 7.26 -5.63
C ALA A 247 -2.10 5.98 -5.95
N ASN A 248 -2.36 5.14 -4.95
CA ASN A 248 -3.09 3.88 -5.12
C ASN A 248 -4.24 3.75 -4.09
N PRO A 249 -5.27 4.60 -4.14
CA PRO A 249 -6.41 4.55 -3.21
C PRO A 249 -7.14 3.20 -3.24
N ASP A 250 -7.35 2.56 -2.10
CA ASP A 250 -8.01 1.25 -2.01
C ASP A 250 -9.36 1.15 -2.74
N ARG A 251 -10.09 2.26 -2.87
CA ARG A 251 -11.11 2.41 -3.92
C ARG A 251 -10.79 3.63 -4.77
N PRO A 252 -10.52 3.48 -6.07
CA PRO A 252 -10.26 4.60 -6.94
C PRO A 252 -11.57 5.35 -7.24
N VAL A 253 -11.44 6.60 -7.69
CA VAL A 253 -12.57 7.35 -8.23
C VAL A 253 -13.16 6.65 -9.46
N VAL A 254 -14.47 6.81 -9.68
CA VAL A 254 -15.15 6.40 -10.91
C VAL A 254 -15.65 7.66 -11.61
N PHE A 255 -15.47 7.75 -12.93
CA PHE A 255 -15.93 8.87 -13.74
C PHE A 255 -17.21 8.54 -14.51
N GLY A 256 -17.99 9.57 -14.82
CA GLY A 256 -19.16 9.46 -15.69
C GLY A 256 -18.77 9.34 -17.17
N ALA A 257 -19.61 8.68 -17.98
CA ALA A 257 -19.35 8.51 -19.42
C ALA A 257 -19.77 9.72 -20.27
N ARG A 258 -20.60 10.62 -19.73
CA ARG A 258 -21.32 11.64 -20.52
C ARG A 258 -20.97 13.08 -20.16
N ARG A 259 -20.64 13.33 -18.89
CA ARG A 259 -20.54 14.68 -18.35
C ARG A 259 -19.10 15.01 -18.01
N GLU A 260 -18.71 16.22 -18.38
CA GLU A 260 -17.43 16.83 -18.01
C GLU A 260 -17.64 17.85 -16.89
N MET A 261 -16.54 18.23 -16.26
CA MET A 261 -16.46 19.30 -15.30
C MET A 261 -15.59 20.39 -15.90
N VAL A 262 -16.15 21.59 -16.03
CA VAL A 262 -15.42 22.76 -16.50
C VAL A 262 -14.87 23.49 -15.28
N TYR A 263 -13.55 23.56 -15.19
CA TYR A 263 -12.83 24.23 -14.11
C TYR A 263 -12.67 25.71 -14.44
N ASP A 264 -13.77 26.45 -14.30
CA ASP A 264 -13.80 27.90 -14.48
C ASP A 264 -14.54 28.57 -13.31
N PRO A 265 -13.87 29.42 -12.51
CA PRO A 265 -14.49 30.07 -11.36
C PRO A 265 -15.65 30.99 -11.75
N THR A 266 -15.74 31.42 -13.02
CA THR A 266 -16.84 32.25 -13.50
C THR A 266 -18.15 31.49 -13.72
N LEU A 267 -18.13 30.16 -13.69
CA LEU A 267 -19.35 29.33 -13.76
C LEU A 267 -20.22 29.41 -12.49
N LEU A 268 -19.67 29.97 -11.41
CA LEU A 268 -20.38 30.22 -10.16
C LEU A 268 -21.13 31.58 -10.17
N ARG A 269 -21.27 32.23 -11.33
CA ARG A 269 -21.70 33.64 -11.46
C ARG A 269 -23.08 33.96 -10.89
N ASP A 270 -23.98 32.98 -10.77
CA ASP A 270 -25.28 33.20 -10.12
C ASP A 270 -25.17 33.34 -8.59
N ASP A 271 -24.09 32.85 -7.96
CA ASP A 271 -23.83 32.95 -6.51
C ASP A 271 -22.71 33.96 -6.14
N ILE A 272 -21.82 34.31 -7.10
CA ILE A 272 -20.72 35.27 -6.89
C ILE A 272 -21.22 36.69 -6.57
N ALA A 273 -22.44 37.04 -6.97
CA ALA A 273 -23.04 38.33 -6.62
C ALA A 273 -23.24 38.50 -5.10
N ALA A 274 -23.40 37.41 -4.35
CA ALA A 274 -23.55 37.44 -2.89
C ALA A 274 -22.20 37.39 -2.13
N LEU A 275 -21.17 36.73 -2.70
CA LEU A 275 -19.86 36.53 -2.07
C LEU A 275 -18.84 37.66 -2.31
N LYS A 276 -19.08 38.52 -3.32
CA LYS A 276 -18.18 39.63 -3.69
C LYS A 276 -17.95 40.70 -2.63
N LYS A 277 -18.66 40.68 -1.49
CA LYS A 277 -18.47 41.69 -0.44
C LYS A 277 -17.22 41.49 0.42
N ASN A 278 -16.61 40.30 0.47
CA ASN A 278 -15.57 39.98 1.47
C ASN A 278 -14.30 39.27 0.97
N LEU A 279 -14.02 39.21 -0.34
CA LEU A 279 -12.80 38.57 -0.85
C LEU A 279 -11.90 39.57 -1.59
N ALA A 280 -10.61 39.56 -1.23
CA ALA A 280 -9.56 40.30 -1.94
C ALA A 280 -9.48 39.84 -3.40
N PRO A 281 -9.12 40.74 -4.34
CA PRO A 281 -9.08 40.42 -5.76
C PRO A 281 -8.00 39.35 -6.04
N VAL A 282 -8.43 38.18 -6.52
CA VAL A 282 -7.54 37.16 -7.07
C VAL A 282 -7.26 37.53 -8.53
N GLU A 283 -5.98 37.69 -8.88
CA GLU A 283 -5.57 37.85 -10.28
C GLU A 283 -6.03 36.63 -11.09
N ALA A 284 -6.70 36.88 -12.21
CA ALA A 284 -7.25 35.83 -13.06
C ALA A 284 -6.10 35.11 -13.79
N PHE A 285 -5.70 33.94 -13.27
CA PHE A 285 -4.85 33.00 -14.00
C PHE A 285 -5.64 32.43 -15.19
N GLY A 286 -5.53 33.07 -16.34
CA GLY A 286 -6.14 32.60 -17.57
C GLY A 286 -5.41 31.38 -18.12
N LEU A 287 -6.09 30.23 -18.15
CA LEU A 287 -5.69 29.14 -19.03
C LEU A 287 -5.91 29.61 -20.46
N ALA A 288 -4.84 29.85 -21.21
CA ALA A 288 -4.93 30.13 -22.63
C ALA A 288 -5.67 28.98 -23.32
N VAL A 289 -6.63 29.30 -24.20
CA VAL A 289 -7.32 28.31 -25.06
C VAL A 289 -6.46 28.13 -26.29
N PRO A 290 -5.68 27.04 -26.45
CA PRO A 290 -5.05 26.76 -27.72
C PRO A 290 -6.16 26.35 -28.69
N GLY A 291 -6.15 26.88 -29.91
CA GLY A 291 -7.03 26.39 -30.97
C GLY A 291 -6.85 24.88 -31.13
N GLY A 292 -7.89 24.13 -30.80
CA GLY A 292 -7.93 22.66 -30.84
C GLY A 292 -9.36 22.15 -30.69
N ASP A 293 -9.58 20.88 -31.01
CA ASP A 293 -10.89 20.20 -30.98
C ASP A 293 -11.36 19.84 -29.54
N VAL A 294 -10.77 20.42 -28.48
CA VAL A 294 -11.09 20.12 -27.07
C VAL A 294 -11.01 21.39 -26.23
N ASP A 295 -11.83 21.49 -25.19
CA ASP A 295 -11.72 22.56 -24.18
C ASP A 295 -10.67 22.17 -23.12
N PRO A 296 -9.54 22.91 -22.96
CA PRO A 296 -8.51 22.57 -21.99
C PRO A 296 -8.98 22.70 -20.53
N LYS A 297 -10.06 23.45 -20.25
CA LYS A 297 -10.65 23.60 -18.92
C LYS A 297 -11.65 22.49 -18.58
N ALA A 298 -12.10 21.75 -19.58
CA ALA A 298 -13.05 20.67 -19.41
C ALA A 298 -12.33 19.34 -19.20
N LEU A 299 -12.60 18.69 -18.08
CA LEU A 299 -12.00 17.42 -17.69
C LEU A 299 -13.08 16.44 -17.24
N PRO A 300 -12.76 15.14 -17.12
CA PRO A 300 -13.71 14.13 -16.66
C PRO A 300 -14.31 14.48 -15.29
N ARG A 301 -15.64 14.34 -15.17
CA ARG A 301 -16.36 14.52 -13.90
C ARG A 301 -16.52 13.19 -13.19
N ARG A 302 -16.34 13.16 -11.87
CA ARG A 302 -16.69 11.99 -11.04
C ARG A 302 -18.10 11.52 -11.37
N LYS A 303 -18.33 10.21 -11.35
CA LYS A 303 -19.65 9.63 -11.58
C LYS A 303 -20.55 10.04 -10.43
N LEU A 304 -21.61 10.78 -10.74
CA LEU A 304 -22.59 11.24 -9.77
C LEU A 304 -23.96 10.59 -10.02
N PRO A 305 -24.84 10.50 -9.02
CA PRO A 305 -26.19 9.96 -9.19
C PRO A 305 -27.03 10.66 -10.27
N ASP A 306 -26.71 11.91 -10.60
CA ASP A 306 -27.41 12.68 -11.63
C ASP A 306 -26.94 12.36 -13.06
N ASP A 307 -25.86 11.58 -13.24
CA ASP A 307 -25.40 11.14 -14.58
C ASP A 307 -26.41 10.21 -15.26
N ASP A 308 -27.15 9.44 -14.46
CA ASP A 308 -28.18 8.50 -14.92
C ASP A 308 -29.57 9.17 -14.97
N SER A 309 -29.66 10.47 -14.66
CA SER A 309 -30.91 11.23 -14.63
C SER A 309 -30.98 12.31 -15.73
N SER A 310 -32.19 12.73 -16.08
CA SER A 310 -32.42 13.86 -17.00
C SER A 310 -32.19 15.23 -16.35
N VAL A 311 -32.03 15.29 -15.02
CA VAL A 311 -31.90 16.54 -14.24
C VAL A 311 -30.50 16.59 -13.62
N ALA A 312 -29.68 17.53 -14.08
CA ALA A 312 -28.36 17.75 -13.52
C ALA A 312 -28.43 18.46 -12.16
N PHE A 313 -27.57 18.07 -11.23
CA PHE A 313 -27.31 18.89 -10.05
C PHE A 313 -26.74 20.23 -10.49
N LYS A 314 -27.26 21.32 -9.92
CA LYS A 314 -26.73 22.65 -10.19
C LYS A 314 -25.29 22.73 -9.64
N PRO A 315 -24.34 23.34 -10.38
CA PRO A 315 -23.04 23.68 -9.82
C PRO A 315 -23.20 24.43 -8.48
N ALA A 316 -22.32 24.13 -7.52
CA ALA A 316 -22.36 24.68 -6.15
C ALA A 316 -23.59 24.35 -5.29
N SER A 317 -24.51 23.50 -5.74
CA SER A 317 -25.61 23.07 -4.89
C SER A 317 -25.13 22.13 -3.77
N PRO A 318 -25.81 22.09 -2.60
CA PRO A 318 -25.49 21.13 -1.54
C PRO A 318 -25.58 19.67 -2.01
N GLU A 319 -26.51 19.35 -2.91
CA GLU A 319 -26.65 18.02 -3.50
C GLU A 319 -25.44 17.66 -4.36
N PHE A 320 -24.96 18.61 -5.19
CA PHE A 320 -23.72 18.42 -5.96
C PHE A 320 -22.54 18.17 -5.02
N ALA A 321 -22.32 19.04 -4.03
CA ALA A 321 -21.19 18.92 -3.12
C ALA A 321 -21.21 17.58 -2.37
N THR A 322 -22.37 17.19 -1.82
CA THR A 322 -22.52 15.91 -1.11
C THR A 322 -22.27 14.71 -2.02
N ALA A 323 -22.81 14.72 -3.24
CA ALA A 323 -22.59 13.64 -4.20
C ALA A 323 -21.13 13.58 -4.66
N PHE A 324 -20.51 14.74 -4.89
CA PHE A 324 -19.13 14.86 -5.33
C PHE A 324 -18.15 14.33 -4.29
N GLU A 325 -18.29 14.73 -3.02
CA GLU A 325 -17.45 14.22 -1.93
C GLU A 325 -17.61 12.72 -1.73
N ARG A 326 -18.85 12.22 -1.75
CA ARG A 326 -19.11 10.77 -1.66
C ARG A 326 -18.48 9.97 -2.81
N GLY A 327 -18.33 10.58 -3.98
CA GLY A 327 -17.71 9.96 -5.16
C GLY A 327 -16.18 9.99 -5.17
N GLY A 328 -15.54 10.55 -4.14
CA GLY A 328 -14.09 10.59 -4.01
C GLY A 328 -13.46 9.20 -3.83
N ALA A 329 -12.15 9.12 -4.09
CA ALA A 329 -11.39 7.92 -3.82
C ALA A 329 -11.37 7.60 -2.31
N ARG A 330 -11.19 6.33 -1.95
CA ARG A 330 -11.09 5.89 -0.55
C ARG A 330 -9.74 5.25 -0.28
N TRP A 331 -9.16 5.62 0.86
CA TRP A 331 -7.89 5.12 1.37
C TRP A 331 -8.11 4.34 2.67
N LEU A 332 -7.19 3.43 3.01
CA LEU A 332 -7.10 2.82 4.34
C LEU A 332 -6.95 3.91 5.40
N SER A 333 -6.10 4.91 5.13
CA SER A 333 -6.03 6.15 5.92
C SER A 333 -5.93 7.38 5.03
N PRO A 334 -7.00 8.17 4.86
CA PRO A 334 -7.00 9.33 3.95
C PRO A 334 -6.12 10.49 4.43
N ASP A 335 -5.94 10.69 5.73
CA ASP A 335 -5.00 11.71 6.27
C ASP A 335 -3.53 11.45 5.93
N CYS A 336 -3.18 10.21 5.58
CA CYS A 336 -1.84 9.78 5.25
C CYS A 336 -1.69 9.25 3.82
N HIS A 337 -2.77 9.26 3.02
CA HIS A 337 -2.87 8.50 1.77
C HIS A 337 -2.34 7.07 1.91
N ARG A 338 -2.59 6.42 3.05
CA ARG A 338 -2.12 5.06 3.33
C ARG A 338 -3.03 4.07 2.61
N SER A 339 -2.42 3.08 1.95
CA SER A 339 -3.09 2.14 1.06
C SER A 339 -2.66 0.69 1.30
N LEU A 340 -3.55 -0.27 1.06
CA LEU A 340 -3.22 -1.70 0.99
C LEU A 340 -2.32 -2.04 -0.20
N TYR A 341 -2.20 -1.13 -1.17
CA TYR A 341 -1.27 -1.22 -2.29
C TYR A 341 0.14 -0.68 -1.95
N GLY A 342 0.48 -0.38 -0.71
CA GLY A 342 1.88 -0.13 -0.31
C GLY A 342 2.75 -1.39 -0.40
N TYR A 343 4.05 -1.24 -0.68
CA TYR A 343 4.98 -2.39 -0.67
C TYR A 343 5.08 -3.07 0.72
N PRO A 344 4.98 -2.37 1.89
CA PRO A 344 5.05 -3.04 3.18
C PRO A 344 3.88 -4.00 3.41
N MET A 345 2.69 -3.64 2.91
CA MET A 345 1.50 -4.49 2.95
C MET A 345 1.75 -5.82 2.22
N ARG A 346 2.35 -5.75 1.03
CA ARG A 346 2.66 -6.93 0.22
C ARG A 346 3.77 -7.79 0.81
N VAL A 347 4.79 -7.19 1.44
CA VAL A 347 5.81 -7.96 2.15
C VAL A 347 5.19 -8.79 3.27
N GLY A 348 4.34 -8.17 4.11
CA GLY A 348 3.64 -8.88 5.18
C GLY A 348 2.71 -9.99 4.66
N LEU A 349 1.90 -9.69 3.64
CA LEU A 349 1.04 -10.68 2.97
C LEU A 349 1.84 -11.85 2.39
N GLN A 350 2.94 -11.55 1.69
CA GLN A 350 3.77 -12.54 1.03
C GLN A 350 4.41 -13.50 2.05
N LEU A 351 4.89 -12.97 3.18
CA LEU A 351 5.43 -13.80 4.27
C LEU A 351 4.39 -14.74 4.89
N ALA A 352 3.11 -14.34 4.93
CA ALA A 352 2.01 -15.19 5.38
C ALA A 352 1.56 -16.22 4.32
N LEU A 353 1.67 -15.88 3.03
CA LEU A 353 1.33 -16.79 1.93
C LEU A 353 2.35 -17.93 1.76
N GLU A 354 3.63 -17.65 2.04
CA GLU A 354 4.72 -18.62 1.90
C GLU A 354 4.76 -19.68 2.99
N ASN A 355 4.33 -19.33 4.21
CA ASN A 355 4.30 -20.25 5.33
C ASN A 355 2.91 -20.23 6.01
N ARG A 356 2.15 -21.31 5.82
CA ARG A 356 0.81 -21.45 6.41
C ARG A 356 0.79 -21.80 7.89
N GLN A 357 1.95 -22.08 8.47
CA GLN A 357 2.15 -22.27 9.90
C GLN A 357 2.52 -20.96 10.63
N ARG A 358 2.49 -19.84 9.89
CA ARG A 358 2.83 -18.51 10.37
C ARG A 358 1.60 -17.61 10.49
N SER A 359 1.60 -16.75 11.49
CA SER A 359 0.71 -15.61 11.66
C SER A 359 1.52 -14.32 11.53
N VAL A 360 1.05 -13.35 10.75
CA VAL A 360 1.74 -12.08 10.51
C VAL A 360 0.84 -10.92 10.95
N THR A 361 1.32 -10.16 11.91
CA THR A 361 0.77 -8.87 12.33
C THR A 361 1.57 -7.76 11.66
N LEU A 362 0.93 -6.93 10.84
CA LEU A 362 1.55 -5.78 10.20
C LEU A 362 0.98 -4.47 10.74
N VAL A 363 1.82 -3.62 11.32
CA VAL A 363 1.49 -2.26 11.73
C VAL A 363 2.12 -1.29 10.74
N SER A 364 1.35 -0.76 9.79
CA SER A 364 1.82 0.26 8.85
C SER A 364 1.37 1.65 9.29
N LEU A 365 2.35 2.49 9.64
CA LEU A 365 2.14 3.88 10.08
C LEU A 365 2.74 4.88 9.10
N ALA A 366 3.35 4.41 8.00
CA ALA A 366 3.86 5.27 6.95
C ALA A 366 2.81 6.28 6.47
N CYS A 367 3.25 7.49 6.18
CA CYS A 367 2.38 8.63 5.92
C CYS A 367 2.98 9.48 4.79
N ALA A 368 2.17 9.79 3.78
CA ALA A 368 2.59 10.62 2.67
C ALA A 368 3.08 12.00 3.14
N GLY A 369 4.28 12.41 2.73
CA GLY A 369 4.89 13.70 3.10
C GLY A 369 5.59 13.70 4.46
N ALA A 370 5.73 12.54 5.09
CA ALA A 370 6.51 12.42 6.31
C ALA A 370 8.00 12.57 6.01
N GLU A 371 8.63 13.44 6.78
CA GLU A 371 10.07 13.56 6.95
C GLU A 371 10.47 12.90 8.28
N VAL A 372 11.77 12.82 8.56
CA VAL A 372 12.23 12.40 9.89
C VAL A 372 11.73 13.36 10.97
N ALA A 373 11.88 14.68 10.77
CA ALA A 373 11.39 15.64 11.77
C ALA A 373 9.85 15.65 11.81
N ASP A 374 9.21 16.09 10.72
CA ASP A 374 7.76 16.21 10.62
C ASP A 374 7.12 14.92 10.09
N GLY A 375 6.34 14.24 10.91
CA GLY A 375 5.65 13.00 10.59
C GLY A 375 6.17 11.81 11.37
N LEU A 376 7.50 11.60 11.42
CA LEU A 376 8.06 10.48 12.19
C LEU A 376 8.20 10.83 13.69
N PHE A 377 8.84 11.96 14.01
CA PHE A 377 9.06 12.45 15.39
C PHE A 377 8.05 13.50 15.85
N LEU A 378 7.62 14.39 14.95
CA LEU A 378 6.65 15.46 15.21
C LEU A 378 5.35 15.24 14.43
N PRO A 379 4.23 15.87 14.83
CA PRO A 379 3.00 15.80 14.06
C PRO A 379 3.16 16.42 12.67
N SER A 380 2.48 15.86 11.66
CA SER A 380 2.48 16.39 10.29
C SER A 380 1.07 16.83 9.87
N ASP A 381 0.95 17.61 8.80
CA ASP A 381 -0.34 17.98 8.23
C ASP A 381 -1.05 16.79 7.59
N ALA A 382 -2.36 16.67 7.83
CA ALA A 382 -3.18 15.66 7.19
C ALA A 382 -3.37 15.96 5.70
N ARG A 383 -3.33 14.92 4.87
CA ARG A 383 -3.58 15.01 3.42
C ARG A 383 -5.04 15.30 3.09
N GLU A 384 -5.96 14.66 3.80
CA GLU A 384 -7.42 14.80 3.64
C GLU A 384 -8.12 14.87 5.00
N GLY A 385 -9.32 15.48 5.03
CA GLY A 385 -10.15 15.55 6.24
C GLY A 385 -9.70 16.57 7.29
N PHE A 386 -8.89 17.55 6.89
CA PHE A 386 -8.35 18.59 7.79
C PHE A 386 -9.43 19.48 8.43
N LYS A 387 -10.64 19.53 7.87
CA LYS A 387 -11.80 20.23 8.44
C LYS A 387 -12.50 19.47 9.57
N GLU A 388 -12.28 18.17 9.67
CA GLU A 388 -12.94 17.36 10.68
C GLU A 388 -12.36 17.68 12.08
N PRO A 389 -13.16 17.60 13.15
CA PRO A 389 -12.64 17.78 14.51
C PRO A 389 -11.47 16.83 14.81
N GLY A 390 -10.30 17.40 15.12
CA GLY A 390 -9.07 16.63 15.35
C GLY A 390 -8.44 16.04 14.08
N GLY A 391 -8.87 16.47 12.89
CA GLY A 391 -8.38 15.97 11.59
C GLY A 391 -7.26 16.78 10.96
N ALA A 392 -6.90 17.95 11.50
CA ALA A 392 -5.91 18.84 10.89
C ALA A 392 -4.47 18.29 10.88
N LYS A 393 -4.10 17.53 11.91
CA LYS A 393 -2.74 16.99 12.10
C LYS A 393 -2.78 15.48 12.30
N VAL A 394 -1.81 14.80 11.72
CA VAL A 394 -1.52 13.39 11.98
C VAL A 394 -0.48 13.31 13.12
N PRO A 395 -0.73 12.50 14.17
CA PRO A 395 0.26 12.30 15.22
C PRO A 395 1.57 11.67 14.70
N PRO A 396 2.70 11.83 15.42
CA PRO A 396 3.96 11.21 15.02
C PRO A 396 3.83 9.69 14.91
N GLN A 397 4.44 9.11 13.88
CA GLN A 397 4.37 7.65 13.68
C GLN A 397 4.99 6.88 14.85
N LEU A 398 6.08 7.39 15.44
CA LEU A 398 6.71 6.76 16.61
C LEU A 398 5.81 6.82 17.85
N ASP A 399 5.00 7.88 17.99
CA ASP A 399 4.00 7.97 19.05
C ASP A 399 2.85 6.99 18.82
N LEU A 400 2.32 6.89 17.59
CA LEU A 400 1.28 5.91 17.28
C LEU A 400 1.76 4.47 17.53
N LEU A 401 3.02 4.17 17.23
CA LEU A 401 3.63 2.88 17.50
C LEU A 401 3.76 2.64 19.01
N ALA A 402 4.26 3.61 19.78
CA ALA A 402 4.39 3.48 21.23
C ALA A 402 3.04 3.31 21.94
N ASP A 403 1.98 3.98 21.48
CA ASP A 403 0.61 3.75 21.99
C ASP A 403 0.19 2.30 21.83
N LEU A 404 0.50 1.71 20.67
CA LEU A 404 0.11 0.35 20.34
C LEU A 404 0.95 -0.69 21.10
N MET A 405 2.24 -0.41 21.29
CA MET A 405 3.22 -1.35 21.84
C MET A 405 3.30 -1.36 23.37
N CYS A 406 2.92 -0.30 24.05
CA CYS A 406 3.06 -0.20 25.51
C CYS A 406 1.85 -0.79 26.26
N GLU A 407 2.10 -1.62 27.28
CA GLU A 407 1.07 -2.14 28.20
C GLU A 407 0.74 -1.17 29.35
N GLY A 408 1.55 -0.11 29.52
CA GLY A 408 1.43 0.88 30.59
C GLY A 408 1.88 2.28 30.18
N PRO A 409 1.99 3.22 31.13
CA PRO A 409 2.30 4.61 30.83
C PRO A 409 3.70 4.78 30.24
N ARG A 410 3.85 5.74 29.34
CA ARG A 410 5.12 6.12 28.72
C ARG A 410 5.94 7.03 29.65
N ALA A 411 6.53 6.42 30.67
CA ALA A 411 7.21 7.12 31.76
C ALA A 411 8.65 7.56 31.41
N SER A 412 9.33 6.85 30.51
CA SER A 412 10.69 7.19 30.09
C SER A 412 10.67 8.34 29.08
N ARG A 413 11.58 9.31 29.24
CA ARG A 413 11.72 10.46 28.35
C ARG A 413 13.12 10.50 27.77
N LEU A 414 13.23 10.61 26.46
CA LEU A 414 14.49 10.77 25.75
C LEU A 414 14.37 11.91 24.74
N THR A 415 15.44 12.68 24.62
CA THR A 415 15.49 13.86 23.76
C THR A 415 16.46 13.62 22.62
N TYR A 416 15.98 13.84 21.39
CA TYR A 416 16.73 13.72 20.15
C TYR A 416 16.95 15.12 19.59
N ARG A 417 18.14 15.42 19.09
CA ARG A 417 18.42 16.71 18.42
C ARG A 417 18.28 16.49 16.93
N LEU A 418 17.29 17.14 16.32
CA LEU A 418 16.96 16.95 14.92
C LEU A 418 17.30 18.23 14.13
N PRO A 419 18.04 18.12 13.02
CA PRO A 419 18.10 19.21 12.05
C PRO A 419 16.69 19.53 11.53
N THR A 420 16.26 20.79 11.65
CA THR A 420 14.98 21.29 11.14
C THR A 420 15.23 22.47 10.20
N TYR A 421 14.38 22.62 9.19
CA TYR A 421 14.49 23.71 8.24
C TYR A 421 13.11 24.01 7.66
N PRO A 422 12.77 25.30 7.45
CA PRO A 422 11.59 25.66 6.67
C PRO A 422 11.70 25.08 5.25
N ARG A 423 10.58 24.56 4.71
CA ARG A 423 10.55 24.09 3.32
C ARG A 423 10.96 25.21 2.35
N GLY A 424 11.87 24.89 1.43
CA GLY A 424 12.43 25.85 0.45
C GLY A 424 13.62 26.65 0.96
N SER A 425 13.99 26.54 2.25
CA SER A 425 15.14 27.23 2.83
C SER A 425 16.37 26.32 2.91
N SER A 426 17.56 26.92 2.74
CA SER A 426 18.84 26.27 3.06
C SER A 426 19.32 26.57 4.50
N GLU A 427 18.53 27.29 5.30
CA GLU A 427 18.84 27.59 6.68
C GLU A 427 18.52 26.38 7.57
N ILE A 428 19.56 25.79 8.17
CA ILE A 428 19.44 24.60 9.00
C ILE A 428 19.49 25.01 10.47
N GLY A 429 18.39 24.77 11.18
CA GLY A 429 18.28 24.81 12.63
C GLY A 429 18.44 23.43 13.26
N VAL A 430 18.53 23.37 14.58
CA VAL A 430 18.52 22.10 15.34
C VAL A 430 17.55 22.21 16.50
N GLU A 431 16.52 21.36 16.49
CA GLU A 431 15.47 21.35 17.51
C GLU A 431 15.58 20.12 18.42
N PRO A 432 15.49 20.30 19.76
CA PRO A 432 15.38 19.18 20.69
C PRO A 432 13.94 18.64 20.71
N VAL A 433 13.75 17.41 20.26
CA VAL A 433 12.46 16.71 20.29
C VAL A 433 12.48 15.65 21.38
N THR A 434 11.53 15.75 22.32
CA THR A 434 11.44 14.81 23.45
C THR A 434 10.34 13.79 23.21
N MET A 435 10.73 12.53 23.05
CA MET A 435 9.82 11.40 22.92
C MET A 435 9.58 10.72 24.27
N ARG A 436 8.45 10.00 24.36
CA ARG A 436 8.06 9.24 25.55
C ARG A 436 7.89 7.76 25.22
N TRP A 437 8.49 6.91 26.04
CA TRP A 437 8.49 5.45 25.87
C TRP A 437 8.05 4.76 27.17
N CYS A 438 7.51 3.55 27.06
CA CYS A 438 7.42 2.65 28.22
C CYS A 438 8.76 1.93 28.45
N PRO A 439 9.03 1.43 29.66
CA PRO A 439 10.16 0.54 29.90
C PRO A 439 10.08 -0.70 28.99
N ARG A 440 11.23 -1.25 28.58
CA ARG A 440 11.27 -2.43 27.70
C ARG A 440 10.49 -3.63 28.26
N THR A 441 10.45 -3.80 29.58
CA THR A 441 9.67 -4.85 30.26
C THR A 441 8.16 -4.67 30.17
N ALA A 442 7.70 -3.46 29.84
CA ALA A 442 6.29 -3.10 29.63
C ALA A 442 5.91 -3.02 28.14
N MET A 443 6.82 -3.43 27.23
CA MET A 443 6.46 -3.64 25.84
C MET A 443 5.66 -4.94 25.70
N ARG A 444 4.58 -4.89 24.92
CA ARG A 444 3.72 -6.04 24.62
C ARG A 444 4.51 -7.22 24.08
N ARG A 445 5.45 -6.97 23.16
CA ARG A 445 6.32 -7.98 22.53
C ARG A 445 7.44 -7.31 21.72
N PRO A 446 8.48 -8.06 21.32
CA PRO A 446 9.48 -7.60 20.36
C PRO A 446 8.88 -7.34 18.97
N ILE A 447 9.51 -6.42 18.22
CA ILE A 447 9.28 -6.23 16.78
C ILE A 447 10.27 -7.13 16.02
N ASP A 448 9.76 -7.94 15.09
CA ASP A 448 10.56 -8.91 14.36
C ASP A 448 11.24 -8.30 13.14
N LEU A 449 10.60 -7.31 12.52
CA LEU A 449 11.09 -6.64 11.31
C LEU A 449 10.55 -5.22 11.23
N VAL A 450 11.41 -4.26 10.87
CA VAL A 450 10.99 -2.90 10.51
C VAL A 450 11.22 -2.67 9.02
N LEU A 451 10.17 -2.23 8.32
CA LEU A 451 10.21 -1.77 6.94
C LEU A 451 10.21 -0.24 6.96
N LEU A 452 11.23 0.38 6.37
CA LEU A 452 11.45 1.82 6.41
C LEU A 452 11.60 2.40 5.00
N SER A 453 10.92 3.50 4.72
CA SER A 453 11.16 4.38 3.56
C SER A 453 11.17 5.81 4.07
N ILE A 454 12.34 6.43 4.21
CA ILE A 454 12.45 7.80 4.73
C ILE A 454 13.75 8.43 4.24
N GLY A 455 13.77 9.76 4.11
CA GLY A 455 14.91 10.56 3.64
C GLY A 455 14.69 11.27 2.30
N GLY A 456 13.69 10.85 1.51
CA GLY A 456 13.35 11.45 0.22
C GLY A 456 12.64 12.78 0.38
N ASP A 457 11.60 12.82 1.22
CA ASP A 457 10.89 14.07 1.53
C ASP A 457 11.78 15.03 2.33
N ASP A 458 12.68 14.52 3.19
CA ASP A 458 13.67 15.34 3.92
C ASP A 458 14.53 16.19 2.97
N VAL A 459 14.87 15.67 1.79
CA VAL A 459 15.64 16.41 0.79
C VAL A 459 14.78 17.07 -0.30
N GLY A 460 13.46 17.06 -0.15
CA GLY A 460 12.53 17.66 -1.10
C GLY A 460 12.42 16.92 -2.44
N LEU A 461 12.55 15.59 -2.46
CA LEU A 461 12.49 14.79 -3.70
C LEU A 461 11.21 15.02 -4.51
N SER A 462 10.06 15.09 -3.81
CA SER A 462 8.76 15.40 -4.43
C SER A 462 8.75 16.81 -5.06
N SER A 463 9.37 17.79 -4.40
CA SER A 463 9.52 19.16 -4.91
C SER A 463 10.48 19.24 -6.11
N LEU A 464 11.50 18.38 -6.17
CA LEU A 464 12.38 18.24 -7.32
C LEU A 464 11.68 17.60 -8.52
N ALA A 465 10.81 16.61 -8.29
CA ALA A 465 9.98 16.05 -9.36
C ALA A 465 9.08 17.15 -9.98
N LEU A 466 8.48 18.00 -9.16
CA LEU A 466 7.70 19.14 -9.64
C LEU A 466 8.55 20.20 -10.37
N TYR A 467 9.77 20.46 -9.89
CA TYR A 467 10.73 21.32 -10.57
C TYR A 467 11.04 20.83 -12.00
N ALA A 468 11.10 19.51 -12.22
CA ALA A 468 11.36 18.93 -13.54
C ALA A 468 10.21 19.08 -14.54
N VAL A 469 8.99 19.36 -14.10
CA VAL A 469 7.79 19.39 -14.95
C VAL A 469 7.03 20.72 -14.97
N THR A 470 7.58 21.77 -14.36
CA THR A 470 6.98 23.13 -14.33
C THR A 470 8.00 24.13 -14.83
N ASP A 471 7.62 25.24 -15.45
CA ASP A 471 8.52 26.25 -16.01
C ASP A 471 8.99 27.27 -14.96
N SER A 472 8.10 27.69 -14.08
CA SER A 472 8.39 28.65 -13.01
C SER A 472 7.75 28.28 -11.67
N ALA A 473 8.19 28.91 -10.58
CA ALA A 473 7.51 28.78 -9.29
C ALA A 473 6.09 29.38 -9.32
N ALA A 474 5.82 30.35 -10.20
CA ALA A 474 4.50 30.95 -10.35
C ALA A 474 3.46 29.93 -10.85
N ASP A 475 3.89 28.88 -11.55
CA ASP A 475 3.00 27.84 -12.10
C ASP A 475 2.30 27.02 -11.00
N VAL A 476 2.93 26.95 -9.82
CA VAL A 476 2.46 26.16 -8.66
C VAL A 476 2.27 26.98 -7.40
N ALA A 477 2.68 28.25 -7.40
CA ALA A 477 2.52 29.17 -6.27
C ALA A 477 1.08 29.25 -5.74
N PRO A 478 0.03 29.26 -6.57
CA PRO A 478 -1.35 29.26 -6.05
C PRO A 478 -1.72 27.96 -5.30
N ILE A 479 -1.17 26.82 -5.72
CA ILE A 479 -1.34 25.52 -5.04
C ILE A 479 -0.51 25.51 -3.75
N ALA A 480 0.69 26.08 -3.77
CA ALA A 480 1.57 26.25 -2.61
C ALA A 480 0.88 27.01 -1.47
N VAL A 481 0.17 28.11 -1.79
CA VAL A 481 -0.63 28.88 -0.84
C VAL A 481 -1.67 28.01 -0.13
N TRP A 482 -2.30 27.12 -0.87
CA TRP A 482 -3.24 26.19 -0.27
C TRP A 482 -2.49 25.30 0.70
N VAL A 483 -1.47 24.60 0.24
CA VAL A 483 -0.84 23.54 1.04
C VAL A 483 0.07 24.07 2.14
N GLY A 484 0.22 25.39 2.24
CA GLY A 484 0.94 26.08 3.31
C GLY A 484 2.45 26.09 3.15
N HIS A 485 2.98 25.63 2.01
CA HIS A 485 4.43 25.43 1.81
C HIS A 485 4.85 25.57 0.34
N GLU A 486 6.12 25.88 0.11
CA GLU A 486 6.71 25.92 -1.22
C GLU A 486 6.79 24.51 -1.83
N LEU A 487 6.06 24.30 -2.92
CA LEU A 487 5.95 23.01 -3.61
C LEU A 487 7.13 22.71 -4.55
N ARG A 488 7.89 23.73 -4.92
CA ARG A 488 8.98 23.65 -5.89
C ARG A 488 10.26 24.14 -5.24
N VAL A 489 11.28 23.30 -5.21
CA VAL A 489 12.54 23.60 -4.55
C VAL A 489 13.69 23.35 -5.54
N PRO A 490 14.66 24.28 -5.70
CA PRO A 490 15.78 24.08 -6.60
C PRO A 490 16.78 23.04 -6.04
N PRO A 491 17.59 22.40 -6.90
CA PRO A 491 18.60 21.43 -6.46
C PRO A 491 19.60 21.94 -5.40
N SER A 492 19.85 23.25 -5.32
CA SER A 492 20.74 23.84 -4.32
C SER A 492 20.25 23.65 -2.89
N VAL A 493 18.95 23.86 -2.64
CA VAL A 493 18.34 23.65 -1.33
C VAL A 493 18.31 22.16 -0.98
N ALA A 494 17.96 21.31 -1.95
CA ALA A 494 17.98 19.87 -1.77
C ALA A 494 19.40 19.34 -1.42
N ASN A 495 20.45 19.93 -2.01
CA ASN A 495 21.84 19.59 -1.66
C ASN A 495 22.17 20.00 -0.22
N ALA A 496 21.74 21.18 0.27
CA ALA A 496 21.95 21.58 1.66
C ALA A 496 21.27 20.61 2.64
N ASN A 497 20.03 20.20 2.35
CA ASN A 497 19.31 19.22 3.17
C ASN A 497 19.97 17.83 3.16
N LEU A 498 20.60 17.45 2.04
CA LEU A 498 21.32 16.19 1.90
C LEU A 498 22.56 16.10 2.81
N GLU A 499 23.17 17.25 3.13
CA GLU A 499 24.36 17.32 4.01
C GLU A 499 24.04 16.84 5.43
N VAL A 500 22.86 17.16 5.95
CA VAL A 500 22.43 16.85 7.34
C VAL A 500 21.49 15.64 7.45
N LEU A 501 21.27 14.92 6.36
CA LEU A 501 20.39 13.74 6.34
C LEU A 501 20.90 12.61 7.27
N ASP A 502 22.21 12.51 7.48
CA ASP A 502 22.82 11.51 8.35
C ASP A 502 22.50 11.74 9.83
N GLU A 503 22.48 12.99 10.29
CA GLU A 503 22.03 13.36 11.64
C GLU A 503 20.56 12.98 11.88
N ARG A 504 19.68 13.25 10.90
CA ARG A 504 18.28 12.83 10.95
C ARG A 504 18.16 11.29 11.04
N LEU A 505 18.85 10.55 10.16
CA LEU A 505 18.81 9.08 10.17
C LEU A 505 19.47 8.45 11.40
N GLN A 506 20.45 9.12 12.02
CA GLN A 506 20.98 8.72 13.33
C GLN A 506 19.89 8.76 14.40
N ALA A 507 19.08 9.83 14.44
CA ALA A 507 17.99 9.93 15.40
C ALA A 507 16.96 8.81 15.19
N VAL A 508 16.61 8.47 13.94
CA VAL A 508 15.73 7.32 13.63
C VAL A 508 16.29 6.02 14.22
N ARG A 509 17.58 5.74 14.00
CA ARG A 509 18.25 4.57 14.58
C ARG A 509 18.13 4.56 16.09
N SER A 510 18.48 5.66 16.75
CA SER A 510 18.43 5.77 18.21
C SER A 510 17.01 5.60 18.73
N ALA A 511 16.00 6.21 18.13
CA ALA A 511 14.61 6.06 18.58
C ALA A 511 14.07 4.63 18.43
N LEU A 512 14.42 3.92 17.35
CA LEU A 512 14.05 2.52 17.17
C LEU A 512 14.71 1.61 18.22
N GLU A 513 15.98 1.87 18.55
CA GLU A 513 16.71 1.12 19.56
C GLU A 513 16.21 1.45 20.98
N ASP A 514 16.12 2.73 21.32
CA ASP A 514 15.75 3.20 22.64
C ASP A 514 14.30 2.86 22.99
N GLY A 515 13.37 3.19 22.08
CA GLY A 515 11.93 3.10 22.31
C GLY A 515 11.37 1.70 22.14
N PHE A 516 11.94 0.90 21.22
CA PHE A 516 11.36 -0.39 20.81
C PHE A 516 12.33 -1.56 20.88
N GLY A 517 13.61 -1.31 21.21
CA GLY A 517 14.63 -2.35 21.27
C GLY A 517 14.92 -3.01 19.94
N VAL A 518 14.67 -2.33 18.83
CA VAL A 518 14.92 -2.86 17.49
C VAL A 518 16.40 -2.72 17.16
N PRO A 519 17.15 -3.83 16.99
CA PRO A 519 18.52 -3.74 16.53
C PRO A 519 18.57 -3.26 15.07
N PRO A 520 19.56 -2.46 14.66
CA PRO A 520 19.63 -1.90 13.30
C PRO A 520 19.57 -2.94 12.18
N GLY A 521 20.13 -4.13 12.40
CA GLY A 521 20.12 -5.23 11.44
C GLY A 521 18.73 -5.81 11.13
N ARG A 522 17.70 -5.49 11.91
CA ARG A 522 16.28 -5.83 11.67
C ARG A 522 15.50 -4.72 10.94
N VAL A 523 16.17 -3.64 10.53
CA VAL A 523 15.56 -2.54 9.77
C VAL A 523 15.94 -2.69 8.29
N LEU A 524 14.93 -2.82 7.43
CA LEU A 524 15.07 -2.78 5.98
C LEU A 524 14.67 -1.40 5.48
N GLN A 525 15.65 -0.58 5.09
CA GLN A 525 15.41 0.73 4.49
C GLN A 525 15.34 0.58 2.96
N THR A 526 14.29 1.04 2.31
CA THR A 526 14.11 0.89 0.86
C THR A 526 14.53 2.16 0.12
N GLN A 527 15.33 2.04 -0.93
CA GLN A 527 15.73 3.17 -1.78
C GLN A 527 14.61 3.61 -2.73
N TYR A 528 14.64 4.89 -3.12
CA TYR A 528 13.71 5.46 -4.09
C TYR A 528 14.07 5.03 -5.53
N PRO A 529 13.17 4.32 -6.24
CA PRO A 529 13.40 3.93 -7.63
C PRO A 529 13.48 5.16 -8.56
N PRO A 530 14.26 5.08 -9.66
CA PRO A 530 14.35 6.15 -10.64
C PRO A 530 13.06 6.25 -11.45
N LEU A 531 12.48 7.45 -11.52
CA LEU A 531 11.24 7.72 -12.26
C LEU A 531 11.46 8.50 -13.55
N GLN A 532 12.65 9.06 -13.76
CA GLN A 532 12.95 10.02 -14.83
C GLN A 532 13.17 9.40 -16.22
N TYR A 533 13.02 8.08 -16.37
CA TYR A 533 13.39 7.36 -17.59
C TYR A 533 12.19 6.86 -18.42
N ASP A 534 12.38 6.79 -19.74
CA ASP A 534 11.47 6.18 -20.70
C ASP A 534 11.70 4.66 -20.86
N GLU A 535 11.02 4.04 -21.82
CA GLU A 535 11.12 2.60 -22.10
C GLU A 535 12.46 2.15 -22.70
N THR A 536 13.28 3.09 -23.16
CA THR A 536 14.61 2.85 -23.72
C THR A 536 15.72 3.10 -22.69
N GLY A 537 15.37 3.68 -21.53
CA GLY A 537 16.30 4.08 -20.48
C GLY A 537 16.90 5.48 -20.70
N GLN A 538 16.31 6.27 -21.60
CA GLN A 538 16.66 7.68 -21.78
C GLN A 538 15.80 8.56 -20.86
N LEU A 539 16.22 9.80 -20.62
CA LEU A 539 15.41 10.74 -19.84
C LEU A 539 14.10 11.07 -20.55
N CYS A 540 13.04 11.27 -19.76
CA CYS A 540 11.77 11.79 -20.25
C CYS A 540 11.92 13.15 -20.96
N GLY A 541 10.89 13.55 -21.72
CA GLY A 541 10.85 14.86 -22.39
C GLY A 541 10.53 14.83 -23.89
N SER A 542 10.31 13.65 -24.46
CA SER A 542 9.88 13.51 -25.86
C SER A 542 8.71 12.53 -26.02
N PRO A 543 7.45 13.01 -26.12
CA PRO A 543 7.05 14.42 -26.11
C PRO A 543 7.04 15.05 -24.69
N PRO A 544 7.16 16.38 -24.56
CA PRO A 544 7.25 17.06 -23.26
C PRO A 544 6.03 16.89 -22.35
N THR A 545 4.84 16.65 -22.90
CA THR A 545 3.58 16.59 -22.13
C THR A 545 3.06 15.16 -21.91
N LEU A 546 3.89 14.14 -22.19
CA LEU A 546 3.46 12.74 -22.07
C LEU A 546 3.03 12.40 -20.64
N GLY A 547 1.72 12.18 -20.43
CA GLY A 547 1.14 11.91 -19.10
C GLY A 547 0.96 13.14 -18.20
N LEU A 548 1.18 14.35 -18.74
CA LEU A 548 1.15 15.61 -17.98
C LEU A 548 0.00 16.53 -18.39
N ASP A 549 -0.76 16.18 -19.43
CA ASP A 549 -1.66 17.12 -20.10
C ASP A 549 -2.93 17.46 -19.30
N VAL A 550 -3.17 16.92 -18.10
CA VAL A 550 -4.25 17.32 -17.18
C VAL A 550 -4.25 18.81 -16.83
N ALA A 551 -3.08 19.43 -16.76
CA ALA A 551 -2.94 20.86 -16.51
C ALA A 551 -1.91 21.44 -17.50
N PRO A 552 -2.22 22.55 -18.18
CA PRO A 552 -1.37 23.08 -19.26
C PRO A 552 -0.02 23.61 -18.78
N GLN A 553 0.15 23.84 -17.48
CA GLN A 553 1.41 24.27 -16.87
C GLN A 553 2.42 23.12 -16.68
N LEU A 554 2.03 21.88 -16.96
CA LEU A 554 2.87 20.71 -16.73
C LEU A 554 3.52 20.24 -18.04
N ALA A 555 4.85 20.33 -18.11
CA ALA A 555 5.66 19.82 -19.21
C ALA A 555 7.07 19.50 -18.73
N PHE A 556 7.63 18.36 -19.17
CA PHE A 556 9.01 17.99 -18.89
C PHE A 556 9.98 19.03 -19.44
N SER A 557 10.90 19.48 -18.58
CA SER A 557 12.08 20.24 -18.97
C SER A 557 13.31 19.32 -19.08
N PRO A 558 13.87 19.10 -20.28
CA PRO A 558 15.06 18.24 -20.45
C PRO A 558 16.30 18.71 -19.68
N GLU A 559 16.43 20.01 -19.43
CA GLU A 559 17.50 20.57 -18.61
C GLU A 559 17.30 20.20 -17.13
N ARG A 560 16.12 20.48 -16.59
CA ARG A 560 15.82 20.21 -15.18
C ARG A 560 15.76 18.72 -14.88
N LEU A 561 15.30 17.91 -15.82
CA LEU A 561 15.37 16.45 -15.69
C LEU A 561 16.80 15.94 -15.54
N ARG A 562 17.78 16.53 -16.26
CA ARG A 562 19.20 16.18 -16.08
C ARG A 562 19.70 16.56 -14.70
N GLU A 563 19.34 17.75 -14.21
CA GLU A 563 19.70 18.20 -12.85
C GLU A 563 19.13 17.29 -11.77
N VAL A 564 17.83 16.99 -11.86
CA VAL A 564 17.11 16.13 -10.90
C VAL A 564 17.61 14.69 -10.98
N SER A 565 17.89 14.17 -12.18
CA SER A 565 18.52 12.85 -12.33
C SER A 565 19.92 12.80 -11.69
N GLY A 566 20.70 13.87 -11.83
CA GLY A 566 22.01 13.98 -11.18
C GLY A 566 21.90 14.05 -9.65
N PHE A 567 20.89 14.76 -9.14
CA PHE A 567 20.61 14.80 -7.70
C PHE A 567 20.17 13.44 -7.16
N HIS A 568 19.25 12.74 -7.85
CA HIS A 568 18.76 11.42 -7.45
C HIS A 568 19.91 10.42 -7.31
N ALA A 569 20.87 10.42 -8.25
CA ALA A 569 22.08 9.61 -8.14
C ALA A 569 22.91 9.92 -6.87
N ARG A 570 23.09 11.22 -6.54
CA ARG A 570 23.78 11.63 -5.30
C ARG A 570 23.02 11.22 -4.05
N LEU A 571 21.69 11.32 -4.04
CA LEU A 571 20.85 10.86 -2.93
C LEU A 571 21.04 9.35 -2.68
N LEU A 572 21.00 8.52 -3.73
CA LEU A 572 21.23 7.08 -3.60
C LEU A 572 22.63 6.74 -3.06
N GLN A 573 23.66 7.44 -3.54
CA GLN A 573 25.03 7.30 -3.03
C GLN A 573 25.12 7.72 -1.56
N ARG A 574 24.54 8.87 -1.19
CA ARG A 574 24.54 9.38 0.20
C ARG A 574 23.80 8.43 1.13
N MET A 575 22.63 7.89 0.76
CA MET A 575 21.93 6.90 1.59
C MET A 575 22.76 5.63 1.79
N THR A 576 23.49 5.17 0.76
CA THR A 576 24.40 4.01 0.88
C THR A 576 25.53 4.28 1.88
N CYS A 577 26.11 5.48 1.78
CA CYS A 577 27.12 5.97 2.73
C CYS A 577 26.56 6.05 4.16
N ILE A 578 25.37 6.62 4.38
CA ILE A 578 24.74 6.72 5.70
C ILE A 578 24.42 5.34 6.28
N ALA A 579 23.97 4.39 5.47
CA ALA A 579 23.60 3.07 5.96
C ALA A 579 24.80 2.25 6.47
N SER A 580 25.97 2.41 5.84
CA SER A 580 27.09 1.44 5.99
C SER A 580 28.48 2.05 6.18
N SER A 581 28.60 3.39 6.18
CA SER A 581 29.86 4.15 6.10
C SER A 581 30.81 3.68 4.99
N LYS A 582 30.26 3.13 3.90
CA LYS A 582 30.99 2.60 2.75
C LYS A 582 30.51 3.27 1.47
N GLY A 583 31.42 3.46 0.53
CA GLY A 583 31.15 4.05 -0.79
C GLY A 583 32.21 5.07 -1.20
N ALA A 584 32.26 5.38 -2.50
CA ALA A 584 33.04 6.51 -2.99
C ALA A 584 32.52 7.80 -2.33
N ASP A 585 33.42 8.70 -1.92
CA ASP A 585 33.12 10.03 -1.38
C ASP A 585 32.29 10.06 -0.08
N CYS A 586 32.28 8.96 0.69
CA CYS A 586 31.60 8.93 1.98
C CYS A 586 32.41 9.73 3.03
N PRO A 587 31.86 10.78 3.68
CA PRO A 587 32.59 11.57 4.65
C PRO A 587 33.02 10.75 5.87
N THR A 588 34.19 11.07 6.44
CA THR A 588 34.72 10.37 7.61
C THR A 588 34.02 10.77 8.92
N ASN A 589 33.27 11.87 8.90
CA ASN A 589 32.64 12.49 10.06
C ASN A 589 31.10 12.35 10.06
N LEU A 590 30.55 11.28 9.48
CA LEU A 590 29.11 11.01 9.57
C LEU A 590 28.65 11.01 11.03
N ALA A 591 27.52 11.64 11.31
CA ALA A 591 26.88 11.62 12.62
C ALA A 591 26.60 10.18 13.07
N THR A 592 26.27 9.30 12.13
CA THR A 592 26.06 7.86 12.35
C THR A 592 27.33 7.07 12.66
N GLY A 593 28.52 7.67 12.59
CA GLY A 593 29.80 6.98 12.74
C GLY A 593 30.01 5.92 11.66
N ALA A 594 30.01 4.64 12.03
CA ALA A 594 30.13 3.50 11.11
C ALA A 594 28.85 3.19 10.28
N GLY A 595 27.92 4.14 10.22
CA GLY A 595 26.63 4.03 9.53
C GLY A 595 25.48 3.64 10.45
N THR A 596 24.24 3.73 9.95
CA THR A 596 23.06 3.33 10.73
C THR A 596 23.06 1.84 11.04
N GLY A 597 23.64 1.02 10.18
CA GLY A 597 23.55 -0.44 10.24
C GLY A 597 22.23 -1.00 9.72
N PHE A 598 21.37 -0.16 9.15
CA PHE A 598 20.16 -0.61 8.44
C PHE A 598 20.55 -1.35 7.16
N ARG A 599 19.76 -2.35 6.77
CA ARG A 599 19.92 -3.01 5.47
C ARG A 599 19.24 -2.15 4.41
N LEU A 600 20.04 -1.43 3.63
CA LEU A 600 19.55 -0.60 2.53
C LEU A 600 19.25 -1.47 1.30
N ILE A 601 18.00 -1.50 0.88
CA ILE A 601 17.52 -2.26 -0.27
C ILE A 601 17.54 -1.35 -1.50
N GLY A 602 18.46 -1.62 -2.42
CA GLY A 602 18.61 -0.89 -3.69
C GLY A 602 18.61 -1.78 -4.93
N ASP A 603 18.51 -3.11 -4.76
CA ASP A 603 18.57 -4.07 -5.87
C ASP A 603 17.32 -4.04 -6.77
N HIS A 604 16.22 -3.41 -6.34
CA HIS A 604 15.02 -3.17 -7.17
C HIS A 604 15.22 -2.06 -8.19
N VAL A 605 16.17 -1.14 -7.99
CA VAL A 605 16.39 0.03 -8.87
C VAL A 605 16.52 -0.35 -10.34
N GLY A 606 17.21 -1.46 -10.64
CA GLY A 606 17.37 -1.94 -12.02
C GLY A 606 16.05 -2.32 -12.70
N ALA A 607 15.04 -2.77 -11.95
CA ALA A 607 13.73 -3.12 -12.49
C ALA A 607 12.93 -1.90 -12.98
N PHE A 608 13.31 -0.69 -12.55
CA PHE A 608 12.65 0.57 -12.90
C PHE A 608 13.37 1.34 -14.02
N ALA A 609 14.60 0.98 -14.37
CA ALA A 609 15.46 1.73 -15.29
C ALA A 609 14.88 1.95 -16.70
N ARG A 610 13.91 1.13 -17.13
CA ARG A 610 13.19 1.26 -18.41
C ARG A 610 11.66 1.29 -18.23
N ARG A 611 11.22 1.61 -17.02
CA ARG A 611 9.82 1.58 -16.60
C ARG A 611 9.49 2.83 -15.76
N GLY A 612 10.18 3.93 -16.02
CA GLY A 612 9.95 5.22 -15.38
C GLY A 612 8.64 5.86 -15.82
N LEU A 613 8.46 7.13 -15.45
CA LEU A 613 7.20 7.89 -15.52
C LEU A 613 6.63 7.99 -16.94
N CYS A 614 7.51 8.20 -17.93
CA CYS A 614 7.13 8.36 -19.34
C CYS A 614 7.31 7.08 -20.16
N ALA A 615 7.62 5.94 -19.53
CA ALA A 615 7.91 4.70 -20.24
C ALA A 615 6.64 4.08 -20.85
N ARG A 616 6.66 3.86 -22.16
CA ARG A 616 5.57 3.25 -22.93
C ARG A 616 5.80 1.76 -23.15
N GLU A 617 4.75 0.99 -23.39
CA GLU A 617 4.89 -0.42 -23.78
C GLU A 617 5.69 -0.55 -25.08
N PRO A 618 6.88 -1.19 -25.11
CA PRO A 618 7.75 -1.18 -26.27
C PRO A 618 7.11 -1.72 -27.55
N GLN A 619 6.23 -2.72 -27.42
CA GLN A 619 5.55 -3.37 -28.55
C GLN A 619 4.34 -2.57 -29.05
N ARG A 620 3.85 -1.60 -28.26
CA ARG A 620 2.61 -0.84 -28.53
C ARG A 620 2.77 0.64 -28.19
N ALA A 621 3.97 1.19 -28.36
CA ALA A 621 4.34 2.48 -27.78
C ALA A 621 3.41 3.62 -28.21
N GLN A 622 2.99 3.65 -29.49
CA GLN A 622 2.06 4.67 -29.98
C GLN A 622 0.67 4.57 -29.34
N LEU A 623 0.15 3.35 -29.17
CA LEU A 623 -1.12 3.13 -28.52
C LEU A 623 -1.05 3.51 -27.03
N ASP A 624 -0.03 3.03 -26.34
CA ASP A 624 0.16 3.33 -24.91
C ASP A 624 0.36 4.83 -24.67
N GLN A 625 1.10 5.52 -25.55
CA GLN A 625 1.20 6.98 -25.56
C GLN A 625 -0.17 7.65 -25.67
N THR A 626 -1.03 7.22 -26.58
CA THR A 626 -2.40 7.75 -26.68
C THR A 626 -3.19 7.46 -25.40
N MET A 627 -3.06 6.28 -24.80
CA MET A 627 -3.76 5.93 -23.56
C MET A 627 -3.26 6.68 -22.32
N MET A 628 -2.09 7.31 -22.38
CA MET A 628 -1.57 8.17 -21.31
C MET A 628 -2.19 9.57 -21.27
N ALA A 629 -2.93 9.98 -22.31
CA ALA A 629 -3.63 11.27 -22.32
C ALA A 629 -4.82 11.26 -21.36
N VAL A 630 -5.10 12.39 -20.70
CA VAL A 630 -6.34 12.52 -19.94
C VAL A 630 -7.53 12.59 -20.92
N PRO A 631 -8.59 11.78 -20.72
CA PRO A 631 -9.75 11.83 -21.59
C PRO A 631 -10.41 13.21 -21.61
N ARG A 632 -10.70 13.73 -22.80
CA ARG A 632 -11.43 14.99 -23.00
C ARG A 632 -12.52 14.84 -24.02
N ARG A 633 -13.56 15.66 -23.89
CA ARG A 633 -14.65 15.68 -24.84
C ARG A 633 -14.23 16.42 -26.11
N SER A 634 -14.33 15.75 -27.25
CA SER A 634 -14.14 16.36 -28.56
C SER A 634 -15.29 17.32 -28.85
N LEU A 635 -14.97 18.52 -29.32
CA LEU A 635 -15.93 19.53 -29.76
C LEU A 635 -16.59 19.12 -31.08
N ALA A 636 -15.88 18.37 -31.94
CA ALA A 636 -16.39 17.84 -33.20
C ALA A 636 -17.37 16.67 -33.02
N THR A 637 -17.06 15.70 -32.16
CA THR A 637 -17.89 14.49 -32.00
C THR A 637 -18.83 14.56 -30.78
N GLY A 638 -18.51 15.39 -29.79
CA GLY A 638 -19.20 15.41 -28.50
C GLY A 638 -18.92 14.18 -27.63
N GLU A 639 -17.99 13.32 -28.02
CA GLU A 639 -17.57 12.11 -27.30
C GLU A 639 -16.23 12.30 -26.61
N PHE A 640 -15.96 11.52 -25.57
CA PHE A 640 -14.64 11.51 -24.94
C PHE A 640 -13.62 10.78 -25.80
N VAL A 641 -12.46 11.41 -25.99
CA VAL A 641 -11.28 10.85 -26.64
C VAL A 641 -10.10 10.88 -25.66
N PRO A 642 -9.21 9.88 -25.67
CA PRO A 642 -9.19 8.73 -26.58
C PRO A 642 -10.12 7.57 -26.15
N TYR A 643 -10.74 7.65 -24.98
CA TYR A 643 -11.72 6.67 -24.49
C TYR A 643 -12.69 7.33 -23.50
N SER A 644 -13.81 6.66 -23.20
CA SER A 644 -14.75 7.08 -22.16
C SER A 644 -14.10 7.05 -20.78
N PRO A 645 -14.13 8.12 -19.98
CA PRO A 645 -13.59 8.13 -18.62
C PRO A 645 -14.20 7.04 -17.71
N ALA A 646 -15.43 6.61 -17.97
CA ALA A 646 -16.07 5.52 -17.23
C ALA A 646 -15.36 4.17 -17.39
N ALA A 647 -14.67 3.97 -18.53
CA ALA A 647 -13.93 2.76 -18.87
C ALA A 647 -12.51 2.73 -18.28
N THR A 648 -12.07 3.80 -17.59
CA THR A 648 -10.74 3.88 -16.97
C THR A 648 -10.43 2.62 -16.18
N LEU A 649 -9.19 2.14 -16.30
CA LEU A 649 -8.68 0.96 -15.61
C LEU A 649 -7.58 1.39 -14.62
N PRO A 650 -7.92 1.89 -13.42
CA PRO A 650 -6.93 2.47 -12.50
C PRO A 650 -5.83 1.49 -12.11
N TYR A 651 -6.14 0.20 -12.00
CA TYR A 651 -5.17 -0.87 -11.68
C TYR A 651 -4.85 -1.77 -12.88
N GLY A 652 -5.17 -1.30 -14.10
CA GLY A 652 -4.86 -2.00 -15.33
C GLY A 652 -3.37 -2.14 -15.58
N ARG A 653 -3.03 -2.96 -16.58
CA ARG A 653 -1.65 -3.20 -17.01
C ARG A 653 -1.02 -1.91 -17.54
N HIS A 654 0.17 -1.58 -17.04
CA HIS A 654 1.03 -0.54 -17.62
C HIS A 654 2.49 -0.97 -17.72
N TRP A 655 3.20 -0.48 -18.74
CA TRP A 655 4.64 -0.66 -18.83
C TRP A 655 5.39 0.19 -17.81
N ARG A 656 5.07 1.50 -17.73
CA ARG A 656 5.50 2.37 -16.64
C ARG A 656 5.11 1.79 -15.28
N LEU A 657 5.97 2.00 -14.30
CA LEU A 657 5.73 1.62 -12.91
C LEU A 657 5.41 2.81 -12.01
N PHE A 658 5.24 4.02 -12.56
CA PHE A 658 4.88 5.23 -11.83
C PHE A 658 3.60 5.85 -12.35
N ARG A 659 2.90 6.54 -11.45
CA ARG A 659 1.71 7.34 -11.75
C ARG A 659 2.12 8.71 -12.28
N THR A 660 1.65 9.02 -13.47
CA THR A 660 1.73 10.37 -14.01
C THR A 660 0.71 11.30 -13.33
N PRO A 661 0.85 12.63 -13.41
CA PRO A 661 -0.20 13.59 -13.08
C PRO A 661 -1.58 13.24 -13.65
N ASN A 662 -1.65 12.76 -14.90
CA ASN A 662 -2.91 12.29 -15.49
C ASN A 662 -3.46 11.06 -14.75
N ASP A 663 -2.60 10.09 -14.43
CA ASP A 663 -3.00 8.88 -13.70
C ASP A 663 -3.51 9.23 -12.30
N ALA A 664 -2.84 10.14 -11.60
CA ALA A 664 -3.22 10.60 -10.27
C ALA A 664 -4.60 11.28 -10.30
N PHE A 665 -4.85 12.13 -11.29
CA PHE A 665 -6.17 12.71 -11.52
C PHE A 665 -7.23 11.63 -11.77
N LEU A 666 -6.92 10.62 -12.59
CA LEU A 666 -7.87 9.57 -12.97
C LEU A 666 -8.03 8.47 -11.91
N THR A 667 -7.20 8.44 -10.88
CA THR A 667 -7.20 7.40 -9.84
C THR A 667 -7.68 7.92 -8.50
N ALA A 668 -7.17 9.07 -8.05
CA ALA A 668 -7.52 9.66 -6.75
C ALA A 668 -8.49 10.85 -6.90
N ASN A 669 -8.21 11.74 -7.85
CA ASN A 669 -8.96 12.97 -8.08
C ASN A 669 -9.16 13.81 -6.81
N THR A 670 -8.23 13.82 -5.84
CA THR A 670 -8.40 14.50 -4.55
C THR A 670 -8.61 16.01 -4.75
N HIS A 671 -9.67 16.56 -4.16
CA HIS A 671 -9.95 18.00 -4.19
C HIS A 671 -9.74 18.58 -2.82
N ARG A 672 -9.43 19.86 -2.76
CA ARG A 672 -9.22 20.54 -1.49
C ARG A 672 -10.54 21.07 -0.92
N ASP A 673 -10.89 20.64 0.29
CA ASP A 673 -12.20 20.88 0.91
C ASP A 673 -12.61 22.35 1.04
N ASN A 674 -11.66 23.30 1.14
CA ASN A 674 -11.94 24.73 1.41
C ASN A 674 -11.93 25.63 0.16
N ILE A 675 -11.83 25.05 -1.03
CA ILE A 675 -11.95 25.76 -2.30
C ILE A 675 -13.09 25.15 -3.09
N SER A 676 -13.72 25.95 -3.95
CA SER A 676 -14.71 25.44 -4.89
C SER A 676 -14.14 24.26 -5.68
N PRO A 677 -14.90 23.16 -5.85
CA PRO A 677 -14.49 22.09 -6.75
C PRO A 677 -14.25 22.59 -8.19
N PHE A 678 -14.88 23.69 -8.60
CA PHE A 678 -14.77 24.27 -9.95
C PHE A 678 -13.63 25.29 -10.11
N ASP A 679 -12.78 25.45 -9.09
CA ASP A 679 -11.64 26.36 -9.17
C ASP A 679 -10.60 25.88 -10.20
N VAL A 680 -10.01 26.81 -10.94
CA VAL A 680 -9.06 26.54 -12.03
C VAL A 680 -7.80 25.77 -11.57
N LEU A 681 -7.49 25.81 -10.27
CA LEU A 681 -6.32 25.16 -9.69
C LEU A 681 -6.61 23.75 -9.16
N GLN A 682 -7.87 23.34 -9.02
CA GLN A 682 -8.22 22.00 -8.54
C GLN A 682 -7.70 20.86 -9.43
N PRO A 683 -7.64 20.97 -10.78
CA PRO A 683 -7.05 19.92 -11.60
C PRO A 683 -5.57 19.68 -11.30
N ALA A 684 -4.79 20.75 -11.16
CA ALA A 684 -3.38 20.66 -10.82
C ALA A 684 -3.19 20.16 -9.37
N TYR A 685 -4.05 20.59 -8.43
CA TYR A 685 -4.06 20.03 -7.08
C TYR A 685 -4.35 18.52 -7.11
N ALA A 686 -5.42 18.09 -7.76
CA ALA A 686 -5.80 16.68 -7.88
C ALA A 686 -4.74 15.83 -8.57
N ALA A 687 -4.04 16.38 -9.56
CA ALA A 687 -2.95 15.70 -10.25
C ALA A 687 -1.71 15.54 -9.37
N LEU A 688 -1.31 16.58 -8.63
CA LEU A 688 -0.09 16.57 -7.82
C LEU A 688 -0.30 15.91 -6.45
N TYR A 689 -1.34 16.31 -5.72
CA TYR A 689 -1.68 15.76 -4.41
C TYR A 689 -2.32 14.38 -4.47
N GLY A 690 -2.92 14.01 -5.61
CA GLY A 690 -3.45 12.66 -5.83
C GLY A 690 -2.38 11.57 -5.98
N GLY A 691 -1.10 11.92 -5.87
CA GLY A 691 0.02 10.98 -5.85
C GLY A 691 0.83 10.88 -7.15
N ALA A 692 0.89 11.94 -7.97
CA ALA A 692 1.83 11.95 -9.10
C ALA A 692 3.25 11.58 -8.67
N PHE A 693 4.02 10.97 -9.57
CA PHE A 693 5.41 10.57 -9.40
C PHE A 693 5.65 9.37 -8.45
N HIS A 694 4.59 8.79 -7.89
CA HIS A 694 4.70 7.62 -7.01
C HIS A 694 4.53 6.30 -7.77
N PRO A 695 5.05 5.18 -7.23
CA PRO A 695 4.87 3.88 -7.85
C PRO A 695 3.39 3.51 -8.03
N THR A 696 3.07 2.85 -9.14
CA THR A 696 1.80 2.14 -9.33
C THR A 696 1.70 0.96 -8.37
N ALA A 697 0.52 0.36 -8.27
CA ALA A 697 0.33 -0.91 -7.55
C ALA A 697 1.29 -2.02 -8.05
N GLU A 698 1.52 -2.12 -9.36
CA GLU A 698 2.53 -3.03 -9.92
C GLU A 698 3.95 -2.62 -9.49
N GLY A 699 4.25 -1.32 -9.41
CA GLY A 699 5.54 -0.80 -8.95
C GLY A 699 5.83 -1.19 -7.50
N HIS A 700 4.84 -1.03 -6.61
CA HIS A 700 4.96 -1.50 -5.22
C HIS A 700 5.10 -3.02 -5.12
N ALA A 701 4.48 -3.80 -6.02
CA ALA A 701 4.65 -5.24 -6.06
C ALA A 701 6.08 -5.64 -6.46
N VAL A 702 6.66 -4.95 -7.45
CA VAL A 702 8.08 -5.13 -7.84
C VAL A 702 9.01 -4.76 -6.68
N MET A 703 8.77 -3.64 -5.98
CA MET A 703 9.54 -3.29 -4.78
C MET A 703 9.44 -4.40 -3.71
N ALA A 704 8.23 -4.91 -3.46
CA ALA A 704 8.00 -5.96 -2.48
C ALA A 704 8.70 -7.29 -2.83
N ASP A 705 8.78 -7.68 -4.10
CA ASP A 705 9.53 -8.87 -4.55
C ASP A 705 11.02 -8.81 -4.17
N HIS A 706 11.59 -7.61 -4.13
CA HIS A 706 12.95 -7.38 -3.68
C HIS A 706 13.04 -7.35 -2.15
N VAL A 707 12.21 -6.54 -1.50
CA VAL A 707 12.23 -6.40 -0.03
C VAL A 707 11.95 -7.72 0.68
N VAL A 708 11.04 -8.57 0.18
CA VAL A 708 10.72 -9.85 0.81
C VAL A 708 11.91 -10.81 0.84
N ARG A 709 12.83 -10.74 -0.13
CA ARG A 709 14.05 -11.57 -0.13
C ARG A 709 14.93 -11.23 1.07
N HIS A 710 15.12 -9.94 1.33
CA HIS A 710 15.89 -9.47 2.48
C HIS A 710 15.15 -9.71 3.81
N ALA A 711 13.82 -9.60 3.81
CA ALA A 711 12.99 -9.95 4.96
C ALA A 711 13.15 -11.42 5.36
N ARG A 712 13.17 -12.35 4.40
CA ARG A 712 13.45 -13.78 4.68
C ARG A 712 14.79 -13.95 5.35
N THR A 713 15.85 -13.33 4.83
CA THR A 713 17.20 -13.42 5.40
C THR A 713 17.25 -12.89 6.84
N VAL A 714 16.63 -11.73 7.13
CA VAL A 714 16.55 -11.20 8.51
C VAL A 714 15.83 -12.16 9.44
N LEU A 715 14.69 -12.72 9.00
CA LEU A 715 13.88 -13.61 9.82
C LEU A 715 14.57 -14.96 10.07
N GLU A 716 15.30 -15.50 9.08
CA GLU A 716 16.12 -16.70 9.21
C GLU A 716 17.29 -16.50 10.19
N GLU A 717 18.02 -15.39 10.08
CA GLU A 717 19.09 -15.04 11.02
C GLU A 717 18.57 -14.95 12.45
N ARG A 718 17.40 -14.32 12.65
CA ARG A 718 16.76 -14.26 13.96
C ARG A 718 16.40 -15.63 14.53
N GLN A 719 15.90 -16.56 13.71
CA GLN A 719 15.58 -17.91 14.18
C GLN A 719 16.81 -18.63 14.75
N ASN A 720 18.01 -18.28 14.24
CA ASN A 720 19.28 -18.81 14.70
C ASN A 720 19.87 -18.09 15.93
N GLU A 721 19.27 -16.98 16.38
CA GLU A 721 19.69 -16.29 17.61
C GLU A 721 19.36 -17.13 18.87
N PRO A 722 20.16 -17.02 19.95
CA PRO A 722 19.83 -17.62 21.25
C PRO A 722 18.41 -17.25 21.71
N ALA A 723 17.68 -18.18 22.34
CA ALA A 723 16.28 -17.95 22.74
C ALA A 723 16.09 -16.74 23.69
N GLY A 724 17.13 -16.32 24.42
CA GLY A 724 17.11 -15.14 25.30
C GLY A 724 17.33 -13.80 24.61
N THR A 725 17.69 -13.79 23.31
CA THR A 725 17.93 -12.56 22.50
C THR A 725 16.87 -12.36 21.41
N ARG A 726 15.96 -13.32 21.22
CA ARG A 726 14.97 -13.36 20.14
C ARG A 726 13.77 -12.42 20.31
#